data_AF-A0A2L0F6A0-F1
#
_entry.id   AF-A0A2L0F6A0-F1
#
_cell.length_a   1.000
_cell.length_b   1.000
_cell.length_c   1.000
_cell.angle_alpha   90.00
_cell.angle_beta   90.00
_cell.angle_gamma   90.00
#
_symmetry.space_group_name_H-M   'P 1'
#
loop_
_entity.id
_entity.type
_entity.pdbx_description
1 polymer ?
#
loop_
_entity_poly.entity_id
_entity_poly.type
_entity_poly.pdbx_seq_one_letter_code
_entity_poly.pdbx_strand_id
1 'polypeptide(L)'
;MLWVLFGLLLLITWAAYFTFGLSTAIPIAASVVIALAAVALFVYRRVGARRAATALERAIVQQGAQQALNARPERRAEIQELQRQIQGGISALKSSKLGKGKKNGGAALYSLPWYVIIGPPGAGKTTALKHSGLVFPYAHPSSGGGVRGVGGTRNCDWWFTNEAILLDTAGRYTTEQDDHDEWIAFLQFLLKYRARRPLNGILIAVSAADLIDASEQSIEQMGKKIRARIDEVMTQLHMVLPVYLLFTKCDLIAGFSEFFGDMRKSDRAQAWGATLKLSADKSTPGRLFDAEFDALTKQIHGRALKRLVTERSREVRERVYQFPLEFSGIRRNLSDLVSTIFMVNAFQGTPIFRGFYFTSGTQEGKPLDRVLQRMGQAMGIRPQEAVAQQNVESKSYFLHDVFMNVVFPDGDIAARSASEVRRQRIVRGAISAAAAALGVILAIPSVVSFSNNRELLREVEAEARDVSAIQWGDPRLLSDKLAALRPALLRLRSIDEAREEGAPDGMGWTMYQGHAVYPSLVSVYVSSLQEGFVKPCKARLEARLKGVKGEQYLDERNDLKLYLMLSDVEHLDVPWAAGRFTKLWAEVLQTTSNIPETELTAQLAGHVSYYLSLIKERKVTPIPRQEELVASARATLQAVPVRKRYYDLFVTSLSKEKYDPTGDNSRANRKFPPHTLGDMFSDRPDVLKVIASKLYNEKKLWKEVDGPYTEKGHFEVVGNFADSVGLLKSEAWVVPLAPGEEAAISTHLEGVAAEYNARYIAQWVDWMADLHVRPPANLKEAKAIYLELAKSDYPYLRILRTLEDNTQWKRDRDAFNNPTLNKRLNEQINQRVKQRTGFQVKIDMSKVGDRLNAISIEFKRTVEFGIPTAPSGSAPITDTSLSRYVSLLNSLRDEIQRLEDLNPNVDARLMTDRLVDAIRQTEALLQPYDERAKTLLRPLLLNPLQVVAARLPPPASVSRVPTAPAAGTR
;
A
#
# COMPACT_ATOMS: atom_id res chain seq x y z
N MET A 1 -25.09 -12.15 12.43
CA MET A 1 -24.51 -11.44 11.28
C MET A 1 -24.06 -10.04 11.66
N LEU A 2 -24.94 -9.08 11.95
CA LEU A 2 -24.55 -7.71 12.33
C LEU A 2 -23.58 -7.62 13.52
N TRP A 3 -23.72 -8.49 14.53
CA TRP A 3 -22.78 -8.55 15.67
C TRP A 3 -21.35 -8.91 15.28
N VAL A 4 -21.17 -9.78 14.28
CA VAL A 4 -19.84 -10.13 13.74
C VAL A 4 -19.26 -8.93 13.00
N LEU A 5 -20.10 -8.18 12.27
CA LEU A 5 -19.74 -6.97 11.55
C LEU A 5 -19.33 -5.83 12.49
N PHE A 6 -20.04 -5.64 13.61
CA PHE A 6 -19.65 -4.68 14.66
C PHE A 6 -18.34 -5.09 15.36
N GLY A 7 -18.13 -6.40 15.60
CA GLY A 7 -16.86 -6.90 16.14
C GLY A 7 -15.69 -6.67 15.18
N LEU A 8 -15.90 -6.86 13.88
CA LEU A 8 -14.93 -6.55 12.82
C LEU A 8 -14.63 -5.05 12.73
N LEU A 9 -15.66 -4.20 12.78
CA LEU A 9 -15.51 -2.75 12.77
C LEU A 9 -14.72 -2.26 13.99
N LEU A 10 -14.97 -2.84 15.16
CA LEU A 10 -14.17 -2.58 16.37
C LEU A 10 -12.71 -2.99 16.16
N LEU A 11 -12.45 -4.21 15.67
CA LEU A 11 -11.10 -4.68 15.36
C LEU A 11 -10.38 -3.77 14.35
N ILE A 12 -11.04 -3.36 13.27
CA ILE A 12 -10.48 -2.46 12.25
C ILE A 12 -10.20 -1.08 12.84
N THR A 13 -11.09 -0.55 13.67
CA THR A 13 -10.94 0.76 14.31
C THR A 13 -9.71 0.79 15.23
N TRP A 14 -9.54 -0.26 16.03
CA TRP A 14 -8.38 -0.39 16.91
C TRP A 14 -7.10 -0.69 16.12
N ALA A 15 -7.17 -1.51 15.08
CA ALA A 15 -6.04 -1.72 14.17
C ALA A 15 -5.58 -0.40 13.53
N ALA A 16 -6.50 0.41 12.99
CA ALA A 16 -6.20 1.70 12.39
C ALA A 16 -5.60 2.70 13.39
N TYR A 17 -6.02 2.68 14.66
CA TYR A 17 -5.38 3.47 15.73
C TYR A 17 -3.89 3.11 15.87
N PHE A 18 -3.57 1.82 15.93
CA PHE A 18 -2.19 1.38 16.00
C PHE A 18 -1.43 1.76 14.73
N THR A 19 -1.97 1.48 13.53
CA THR A 19 -1.24 1.69 12.26
C THR A 19 -0.94 3.14 11.94
N PHE A 20 -1.88 4.06 12.22
CA PHE A 20 -1.77 5.47 11.83
C PHE A 20 -1.38 6.40 12.98
N GLY A 21 -1.06 5.87 14.17
CA GLY A 21 -0.64 6.66 15.34
C GLY A 21 -1.69 7.69 15.78
N LEU A 22 -2.98 7.37 15.62
CA LEU A 22 -4.09 8.29 15.93
C LEU A 22 -4.17 8.57 17.44
N SER A 23 -4.73 9.71 17.83
CA SER A 23 -5.02 9.98 19.25
C SER A 23 -5.94 8.90 19.84
N THR A 24 -5.67 8.45 21.08
CA THR A 24 -6.46 7.43 21.80
C THR A 24 -7.94 7.82 21.95
N ALA A 25 -8.27 9.11 21.86
CA ALA A 25 -9.65 9.59 21.88
C ALA A 25 -10.47 9.10 20.66
N ILE A 26 -9.84 8.92 19.50
CA ILE A 26 -10.49 8.52 18.24
C ILE A 26 -11.02 7.08 18.29
N PRO A 27 -10.22 6.04 18.61
CA PRO A 27 -10.73 4.68 18.71
C PRO A 27 -11.70 4.50 19.87
N ILE A 28 -11.56 5.25 20.97
CA ILE A 28 -12.52 5.25 22.08
C ILE A 28 -13.86 5.83 21.63
N ALA A 29 -13.86 7.00 20.99
CA ALA A 29 -15.07 7.62 20.46
C ALA A 29 -15.74 6.73 19.41
N ALA A 30 -14.97 6.16 18.48
CA ALA A 30 -15.47 5.22 17.49
C ALA A 30 -16.00 3.93 18.13
N SER A 31 -15.36 3.39 19.17
CA SER A 31 -15.86 2.24 19.92
C SER A 31 -17.19 2.54 20.62
N VAL A 32 -17.32 3.73 21.22
CA VAL A 32 -18.57 4.20 21.83
C VAL A 32 -19.66 4.37 20.77
N VAL A 33 -19.34 4.96 19.62
CA VAL A 33 -20.29 5.12 18.50
C VAL A 33 -20.72 3.76 17.94
N ILE A 34 -19.80 2.82 17.76
CA ILE A 34 -20.09 1.46 17.29
C ILE A 34 -20.95 0.71 18.31
N ALA A 35 -20.64 0.81 19.61
CA ALA A 35 -21.43 0.20 20.67
C ALA A 35 -22.83 0.82 20.77
N LEU A 36 -22.93 2.15 20.71
CA LEU A 36 -24.20 2.86 20.68
C LEU A 36 -25.00 2.54 19.43
N ALA A 37 -24.37 2.41 18.25
CA ALA A 37 -25.01 1.98 17.02
C ALA A 37 -25.50 0.53 17.11
N ALA A 38 -24.74 -0.37 17.72
CA ALA A 38 -25.14 -1.76 17.93
C ALA A 38 -26.32 -1.87 18.91
N VAL A 39 -26.29 -1.10 20.00
CA VAL A 39 -27.39 -0.99 20.98
C VAL A 39 -28.60 -0.32 20.33
N ALA A 40 -28.44 0.78 19.61
CA ALA A 40 -29.50 1.48 18.91
C ALA A 40 -30.12 0.59 17.83
N LEU A 41 -29.33 -0.21 17.11
CA LEU A 41 -29.83 -1.18 16.13
C LEU A 41 -30.52 -2.37 16.81
N PHE A 42 -30.01 -2.84 17.94
CA PHE A 42 -30.67 -3.88 18.74
C PHE A 42 -32.02 -3.39 19.28
N VAL A 43 -32.06 -2.19 19.83
CA VAL A 43 -33.27 -1.50 20.28
C VAL A 43 -34.19 -1.24 19.08
N TYR A 44 -33.69 -0.73 17.96
CA TYR A 44 -34.45 -0.49 16.74
C TYR A 44 -35.03 -1.77 16.16
N ARG A 45 -34.33 -2.90 16.18
CA ARG A 45 -34.87 -4.19 15.73
C ARG A 45 -35.87 -4.75 16.72
N ARG A 46 -35.66 -4.55 18.02
CA ARG A 46 -36.60 -4.98 19.08
C ARG A 46 -37.87 -4.14 19.08
N VAL A 47 -37.73 -2.83 18.87
CA VAL A 47 -38.81 -1.86 18.70
C VAL A 47 -39.44 -2.02 17.33
N GLY A 48 -38.70 -2.36 16.28
CA GLY A 48 -39.18 -2.65 14.94
C GLY A 48 -39.99 -3.94 14.88
N ALA A 49 -39.60 -4.98 15.61
CA ALA A 49 -40.41 -6.17 15.80
C ALA A 49 -41.69 -5.88 16.59
N ARG A 50 -41.63 -4.98 17.58
CA ARG A 50 -42.83 -4.48 18.31
C ARG A 50 -43.72 -3.63 17.40
N ARG A 51 -43.13 -2.73 16.61
CA ARG A 51 -43.78 -1.86 15.63
C ARG A 51 -44.34 -2.66 14.46
N ALA A 52 -43.74 -3.76 14.03
CA ALA A 52 -44.29 -4.62 12.97
C ALA A 52 -45.58 -5.33 13.43
N ALA A 53 -45.64 -5.75 14.70
CA ALA A 53 -46.86 -6.26 15.30
C ALA A 53 -47.94 -5.16 15.43
N THR A 54 -47.56 -3.92 15.80
CA THR A 54 -48.48 -2.77 15.83
C THR A 54 -48.77 -2.16 14.44
N ALA A 55 -47.92 -2.42 13.45
CA ALA A 55 -48.08 -1.97 12.07
C ALA A 55 -48.94 -2.94 11.27
N LEU A 56 -48.99 -4.22 11.62
CA LEU A 56 -50.06 -5.12 11.19
C LEU A 56 -51.40 -4.59 11.71
N GLU A 57 -51.48 -4.25 13.00
CA GLU A 57 -52.70 -3.64 13.58
C GLU A 57 -53.09 -2.36 12.83
N ARG A 58 -52.14 -1.46 12.57
CA ARG A 58 -52.42 -0.22 11.82
C ARG A 58 -52.66 -0.45 10.34
N ALA A 59 -52.06 -1.45 9.70
CA ALA A 59 -52.25 -1.73 8.28
C ALA A 59 -53.54 -2.48 7.98
N ILE A 60 -53.98 -3.40 8.85
CA ILE A 60 -55.35 -3.94 8.82
C ILE A 60 -56.34 -2.77 8.86
N VAL A 61 -56.09 -1.81 9.75
CA VAL A 61 -56.96 -0.65 10.01
C VAL A 61 -56.88 0.41 8.89
N GLN A 62 -55.69 0.67 8.33
CA GLN A 62 -55.48 1.67 7.28
C GLN A 62 -55.87 1.15 5.91
N GLN A 63 -55.60 -0.13 5.59
CA GLN A 63 -55.96 -0.73 4.30
C GLN A 63 -57.48 -0.95 4.21
N GLY A 64 -58.14 -1.33 5.32
CA GLY A 64 -59.61 -1.33 5.44
C GLY A 64 -60.22 0.07 5.30
N ALA A 65 -59.62 1.09 5.93
CA ALA A 65 -60.05 2.49 5.76
C ALA A 65 -59.87 3.00 4.33
N GLN A 66 -58.80 2.59 3.63
CA GLN A 66 -58.47 3.03 2.27
C GLN A 66 -59.32 2.29 1.20
N GLN A 67 -59.64 1.02 1.43
CA GLN A 67 -60.65 0.29 0.65
C GLN A 67 -62.07 0.82 0.89
N ALA A 68 -62.41 1.24 2.12
CA ALA A 68 -63.68 1.91 2.39
C ALA A 68 -63.76 3.29 1.70
N LEU A 69 -62.66 4.05 1.66
CA LEU A 69 -62.61 5.35 0.95
C LEU A 69 -62.81 5.19 -0.57
N ASN A 70 -62.26 4.13 -1.17
CA ASN A 70 -62.32 3.87 -2.62
C ASN A 70 -63.55 3.03 -3.07
N ALA A 71 -64.36 2.52 -2.14
CA ALA A 71 -65.55 1.73 -2.45
C ALA A 71 -66.83 2.57 -2.59
N ARG A 72 -67.78 2.09 -3.40
CA ARG A 72 -69.13 2.68 -3.56
C ARG A 72 -69.85 2.77 -2.19
N PRO A 73 -70.75 3.75 -1.96
CA PRO A 73 -71.34 4.06 -0.64
C PRO A 73 -71.96 2.85 0.08
N GLU A 74 -72.56 1.91 -0.65
CA GLU A 74 -73.19 0.70 -0.10
C GLU A 74 -72.20 -0.31 0.49
N ARG A 75 -70.94 -0.37 0.01
CA ARG A 75 -69.91 -1.29 0.53
C ARG A 75 -69.11 -0.71 1.71
N ARG A 76 -69.26 0.59 2.00
CA ARG A 76 -68.49 1.27 3.08
C ARG A 76 -68.89 0.79 4.47
N ALA A 77 -70.19 0.58 4.71
CA ALA A 77 -70.70 0.10 5.99
C ALA A 77 -70.24 -1.32 6.30
N GLU A 78 -70.20 -2.20 5.28
CA GLU A 78 -69.73 -3.59 5.42
C GLU A 78 -68.23 -3.68 5.74
N ILE A 79 -67.40 -2.85 5.09
CA ILE A 79 -65.94 -2.81 5.31
C ILE A 79 -65.62 -2.23 6.70
N GLN A 80 -66.35 -1.21 7.15
CA GLN A 80 -66.18 -0.63 8.49
C GLN A 80 -66.58 -1.60 9.60
N GLU A 81 -67.64 -2.39 9.40
CA GLU A 81 -68.08 -3.40 10.38
C GLU A 81 -67.09 -4.59 10.45
N LEU A 82 -66.58 -5.06 9.30
CA LEU A 82 -65.50 -6.05 9.25
C LEU A 82 -64.25 -5.57 10.01
N GLN A 83 -63.89 -4.30 9.85
CA GLN A 83 -62.74 -3.68 10.53
C GLN A 83 -62.94 -3.59 12.06
N ARG A 84 -64.15 -3.25 12.51
CA ARG A 84 -64.53 -3.21 13.93
C ARG A 84 -64.44 -4.60 14.58
N GLN A 85 -64.84 -5.63 13.84
CA GLN A 85 -64.85 -7.02 14.29
C GLN A 85 -63.44 -7.63 14.39
N ILE A 86 -62.56 -7.34 13.43
CA ILE A 86 -61.14 -7.76 13.49
C ILE A 86 -60.42 -7.07 14.66
N GLN A 87 -60.69 -5.79 14.90
CA GLN A 87 -60.16 -5.07 16.07
C GLN A 87 -60.65 -5.68 17.39
N GLY A 88 -61.92 -6.10 17.46
CA GLY A 88 -62.49 -6.81 18.60
C GLY A 88 -61.79 -8.13 18.89
N GLY A 89 -61.61 -8.98 17.86
CA GLY A 89 -60.95 -10.29 18.00
C GLY A 89 -59.49 -10.20 18.44
N ILE A 90 -58.71 -9.27 17.88
CA ILE A 90 -57.31 -9.04 18.27
C ILE A 90 -57.21 -8.47 19.69
N SER A 91 -58.11 -7.56 20.06
CA SER A 91 -58.12 -6.96 21.41
C SER A 91 -58.50 -7.98 22.49
N ALA A 92 -59.41 -8.90 22.18
CA ALA A 92 -59.82 -9.96 23.08
C ALA A 92 -58.76 -11.08 23.22
N LEU A 93 -58.05 -11.40 22.14
CA LEU A 93 -56.88 -12.29 22.17
C LEU A 93 -55.78 -11.76 23.10
N LYS A 94 -55.55 -10.43 23.10
CA LYS A 94 -54.59 -9.73 24.00
C LYS A 94 -55.01 -9.72 25.48
N SER A 95 -56.31 -9.65 25.79
CA SER A 95 -56.80 -9.61 27.17
C SER A 95 -56.88 -11.00 27.84
N SER A 96 -56.87 -12.08 27.03
CA SER A 96 -56.89 -13.47 27.48
C SER A 96 -55.62 -13.91 28.25
N LYS A 97 -55.73 -14.98 29.05
CA LYS A 97 -54.59 -15.57 29.79
C LYS A 97 -53.44 -16.02 28.87
N LEU A 98 -53.74 -16.39 27.61
CA LEU A 98 -52.77 -16.78 26.59
C LEU A 98 -51.89 -15.59 26.12
N GLY A 99 -52.44 -14.37 26.10
CA GLY A 99 -51.70 -13.14 25.79
C GLY A 99 -50.86 -12.60 26.96
N LYS A 100 -51.28 -12.86 28.21
CA LYS A 100 -50.59 -12.38 29.43
C LYS A 100 -49.32 -13.18 29.79
N GLY A 101 -49.20 -14.44 29.36
CA GLY A 101 -48.09 -15.34 29.75
C GLY A 101 -46.73 -15.07 29.08
N LYS A 102 -46.69 -14.32 27.97
CA LYS A 102 -45.44 -13.95 27.28
C LYS A 102 -45.34 -12.43 27.22
N LYS A 103 -44.52 -11.84 28.10
CA LYS A 103 -44.21 -10.39 28.19
C LYS A 103 -43.85 -9.82 26.81
N ASN A 104 -44.83 -9.35 26.03
CA ASN A 104 -44.79 -8.46 24.85
C ASN A 104 -46.00 -8.77 23.95
N GLY A 105 -46.97 -7.86 23.82
CA GLY A 105 -48.21 -8.03 23.03
C GLY A 105 -48.05 -8.38 21.54
N GLY A 106 -46.83 -8.33 20.97
CA GLY A 106 -46.55 -8.85 19.62
C GLY A 106 -46.41 -10.38 19.53
N ALA A 107 -46.31 -11.08 20.66
CA ALA A 107 -46.29 -12.54 20.73
C ALA A 107 -47.69 -13.17 20.64
N ALA A 108 -48.75 -12.37 20.79
CA ALA A 108 -50.13 -12.85 20.80
C ALA A 108 -50.56 -13.35 19.41
N LEU A 109 -50.12 -12.73 18.32
CA LEU A 109 -50.44 -13.22 16.97
C LEU A 109 -49.93 -14.65 16.73
N TYR A 110 -48.68 -14.95 17.12
CA TYR A 110 -48.07 -16.28 16.99
C TYR A 110 -48.45 -17.25 18.12
N SER A 111 -49.35 -16.89 19.05
CA SER A 111 -49.73 -17.79 20.14
C SER A 111 -50.68 -18.90 19.70
N LEU A 112 -51.43 -18.68 18.60
CA LEU A 112 -52.31 -19.68 18.00
C LEU A 112 -51.88 -19.99 16.55
N PRO A 113 -52.00 -21.26 16.11
CA PRO A 113 -51.83 -21.66 14.72
C PRO A 113 -52.97 -21.13 13.83
N TRP A 114 -52.66 -20.82 12.57
CA TRP A 114 -53.58 -20.28 11.57
C TRP A 114 -53.79 -21.30 10.46
N TYR A 115 -55.04 -21.63 10.16
CA TYR A 115 -55.38 -22.53 9.07
C TYR A 115 -56.33 -21.87 8.10
N VAL A 116 -56.21 -22.24 6.83
CA VAL A 116 -57.13 -21.79 5.79
C VAL A 116 -57.97 -22.96 5.31
N ILE A 117 -59.28 -22.76 5.16
CA ILE A 117 -60.19 -23.73 4.56
C ILE A 117 -60.49 -23.30 3.12
N ILE A 118 -60.17 -24.16 2.16
CA ILE A 118 -60.33 -23.95 0.71
C ILE A 118 -61.23 -25.06 0.14
N GLY A 119 -62.01 -24.76 -0.89
CA GLY A 119 -62.84 -25.77 -1.56
C GLY A 119 -63.94 -25.15 -2.41
N PRO A 120 -64.57 -25.92 -3.31
CA PRO A 120 -65.58 -25.42 -4.23
C PRO A 120 -66.76 -24.70 -3.52
N PRO A 121 -67.47 -23.79 -4.21
CA PRO A 121 -68.74 -23.25 -3.72
C PRO A 121 -69.70 -24.38 -3.32
N GLY A 122 -70.39 -24.21 -2.19
CA GLY A 122 -71.34 -25.22 -1.72
C GLY A 122 -70.71 -26.46 -1.08
N ALA A 123 -69.38 -26.63 -1.02
CA ALA A 123 -68.71 -27.77 -0.39
C ALA A 123 -68.84 -27.85 1.16
N GLY A 124 -69.71 -27.07 1.78
CA GLY A 124 -69.98 -27.15 3.23
C GLY A 124 -68.90 -26.57 4.15
N LYS A 125 -67.95 -25.76 3.68
CA LYS A 125 -66.87 -25.13 4.48
C LYS A 125 -67.38 -24.42 5.74
N THR A 126 -68.23 -23.41 5.55
CA THR A 126 -68.81 -22.61 6.63
C THR A 126 -69.73 -23.44 7.53
N THR A 127 -70.49 -24.36 6.95
CA THR A 127 -71.35 -25.28 7.70
C THR A 127 -70.53 -26.20 8.60
N ALA A 128 -69.40 -26.71 8.10
CA ALA A 128 -68.50 -27.53 8.87
C ALA A 128 -67.91 -26.74 10.06
N LEU A 129 -67.53 -25.48 9.86
CA LEU A 129 -67.05 -24.64 10.96
C LEU A 129 -68.12 -24.39 12.03
N LYS A 130 -69.34 -24.01 11.62
CA LYS A 130 -70.45 -23.72 12.53
C LYS A 130 -70.86 -24.91 13.39
N HIS A 131 -70.88 -26.09 12.77
CA HIS A 131 -71.36 -27.32 13.41
C HIS A 131 -70.22 -28.22 13.92
N SER A 132 -68.98 -27.74 13.88
CA SER A 132 -67.79 -28.45 14.39
C SER A 132 -67.83 -28.76 15.88
N GLY A 133 -68.68 -28.08 16.65
CA GLY A 133 -68.69 -28.18 18.11
C GLY A 133 -67.54 -27.44 18.80
N LEU A 134 -66.75 -26.67 18.05
CA LEU A 134 -65.70 -25.80 18.60
C LEU A 134 -66.31 -24.64 19.40
N VAL A 135 -65.59 -24.19 20.43
CA VAL A 135 -65.99 -23.04 21.24
C VAL A 135 -65.49 -21.76 20.56
N PHE A 136 -66.42 -20.87 20.21
CA PHE A 136 -66.15 -19.57 19.60
C PHE A 136 -66.44 -18.44 20.60
N PRO A 137 -65.48 -18.10 21.49
CA PRO A 137 -65.71 -17.18 22.61
C PRO A 137 -65.99 -15.73 22.20
N TYR A 138 -65.80 -15.37 20.91
CA TYR A 138 -65.90 -14.00 20.40
C TYR A 138 -67.07 -13.79 19.42
N ALA A 139 -68.02 -14.73 19.34
CA ALA A 139 -69.21 -14.61 18.49
C ALA A 139 -70.34 -13.81 19.18
N HIS A 140 -71.07 -12.99 18.42
CA HIS A 140 -72.29 -12.36 18.94
C HIS A 140 -73.37 -13.43 19.19
N PRO A 141 -74.16 -13.36 20.28
CA PRO A 141 -75.14 -14.39 20.68
C PRO A 141 -76.19 -14.74 19.60
N SER A 142 -76.41 -13.85 18.63
CA SER A 142 -77.39 -14.00 17.55
C SER A 142 -76.82 -14.56 16.22
N SER A 143 -75.49 -14.73 16.08
CA SER A 143 -74.86 -15.02 14.77
C SER A 143 -74.27 -16.44 14.60
N GLY A 144 -74.46 -17.35 15.56
CA GLY A 144 -74.11 -18.76 15.39
C GLY A 144 -72.61 -19.01 15.12
N GLY A 145 -71.75 -18.40 15.93
CA GLY A 145 -70.30 -18.70 15.98
C GLY A 145 -69.43 -17.95 14.96
N GLY A 146 -70.02 -17.43 13.88
CA GLY A 146 -69.29 -16.71 12.83
C GLY A 146 -69.53 -15.20 12.88
N VAL A 147 -68.48 -14.45 12.51
CA VAL A 147 -68.58 -13.03 12.18
C VAL A 147 -69.14 -12.94 10.77
N ARG A 148 -70.45 -12.69 10.62
CA ARG A 148 -71.17 -12.85 9.34
C ARG A 148 -71.51 -11.50 8.72
N GLY A 149 -71.19 -11.31 7.44
CA GLY A 149 -71.91 -10.40 6.53
C GLY A 149 -73.21 -11.05 6.06
N VAL A 150 -74.31 -10.30 6.02
CA VAL A 150 -75.64 -10.83 5.65
C VAL A 150 -75.70 -11.14 4.15
N GLY A 151 -75.31 -12.35 3.76
CA GLY A 151 -75.43 -12.85 2.37
C GLY A 151 -74.20 -13.61 1.87
N GLY A 152 -74.02 -14.87 2.31
CA GLY A 152 -72.93 -15.76 1.88
C GLY A 152 -71.51 -15.30 2.30
N THR A 153 -70.54 -16.22 2.36
CA THR A 153 -69.13 -15.87 2.59
C THR A 153 -68.59 -15.20 1.33
N ARG A 154 -68.61 -13.87 1.33
CA ARG A 154 -68.31 -13.03 0.17
C ARG A 154 -66.88 -12.48 0.15
N ASN A 155 -65.98 -12.76 1.09
CA ASN A 155 -64.55 -12.42 0.97
C ASN A 155 -63.76 -13.51 1.72
N CYS A 156 -63.44 -13.32 2.99
CA CYS A 156 -62.91 -14.36 3.86
C CYS A 156 -63.42 -14.13 5.28
N ASP A 157 -64.08 -15.13 5.88
CA ASP A 157 -64.60 -15.04 7.24
C ASP A 157 -63.55 -15.56 8.23
N TRP A 158 -63.40 -14.84 9.34
CA TRP A 158 -62.41 -15.16 10.38
C TRP A 158 -63.09 -15.83 11.56
N TRP A 159 -62.64 -17.03 11.90
CA TRP A 159 -63.18 -17.83 12.98
C TRP A 159 -62.12 -18.00 14.08
N PHE A 160 -62.43 -17.49 15.27
CA PHE A 160 -61.50 -17.50 16.40
C PHE A 160 -61.94 -18.55 17.43
N THR A 161 -61.08 -19.55 17.68
CA THR A 161 -61.28 -20.53 18.77
C THR A 161 -60.26 -20.31 19.88
N ASN A 162 -60.32 -21.12 20.93
CA ASN A 162 -59.31 -21.10 21.99
C ASN A 162 -57.96 -21.69 21.52
N GLU A 163 -57.99 -22.54 20.48
CA GLU A 163 -56.87 -23.36 20.02
C GLU A 163 -56.27 -22.89 18.69
N ALA A 164 -57.04 -22.22 17.82
CA ALA A 164 -56.58 -21.81 16.49
C ALA A 164 -57.37 -20.64 15.89
N ILE A 165 -56.83 -20.07 14.81
CA ILE A 165 -57.55 -19.13 13.93
C ILE A 165 -57.81 -19.83 12.60
N LEU A 166 -59.08 -19.89 12.20
CA LEU A 166 -59.53 -20.53 10.95
C LEU A 166 -60.00 -19.44 9.99
N LEU A 167 -59.43 -19.45 8.78
CA LEU A 167 -59.75 -18.54 7.69
C LEU A 167 -60.66 -19.28 6.71
N ASP A 168 -61.95 -18.96 6.71
CA ASP A 168 -62.93 -19.53 5.80
C ASP A 168 -62.95 -18.72 4.50
N THR A 169 -62.54 -19.33 3.39
CA THR A 169 -62.44 -18.64 2.10
C THR A 169 -63.75 -18.72 1.34
N ALA A 170 -64.12 -17.63 0.64
CA ALA A 170 -65.26 -17.68 -0.28
C ALA A 170 -65.03 -18.77 -1.35
N GLY A 171 -66.08 -19.54 -1.66
CA GLY A 171 -65.97 -20.63 -2.64
C GLY A 171 -65.50 -20.18 -4.03
N ARG A 172 -65.79 -18.93 -4.41
CA ARG A 172 -65.39 -18.34 -5.70
C ARG A 172 -63.87 -18.26 -5.89
N TYR A 173 -63.11 -18.12 -4.79
CA TYR A 173 -61.65 -18.18 -4.85
C TYR A 173 -61.14 -19.56 -5.31
N THR A 174 -61.99 -20.59 -5.38
CA THR A 174 -61.65 -21.92 -5.91
C THR A 174 -62.06 -22.10 -7.38
N THR A 175 -62.99 -21.31 -7.92
CA THR A 175 -63.63 -21.58 -9.23
C THR A 175 -63.49 -20.49 -10.29
N GLU A 176 -63.30 -19.22 -9.92
CA GLU A 176 -63.29 -18.07 -10.85
C GLU A 176 -61.89 -17.43 -10.95
N GLN A 177 -61.53 -16.93 -12.15
CA GLN A 177 -60.22 -16.32 -12.43
C GLN A 177 -60.15 -14.82 -12.07
N ASP A 178 -61.30 -14.11 -12.10
CA ASP A 178 -61.36 -12.65 -11.97
C ASP A 178 -60.95 -12.11 -10.59
N ASP A 179 -60.92 -12.95 -9.56
CA ASP A 179 -60.56 -12.59 -8.17
C ASP A 179 -59.15 -13.05 -7.75
N HIS A 180 -58.31 -13.50 -8.70
CA HIS A 180 -56.96 -14.02 -8.39
C HIS A 180 -56.05 -12.99 -7.71
N ASP A 181 -56.09 -11.73 -8.15
CA ASP A 181 -55.25 -10.66 -7.58
C ASP A 181 -55.63 -10.32 -6.13
N GLU A 182 -56.93 -10.39 -5.78
CA GLU A 182 -57.41 -10.19 -4.40
C GLU A 182 -56.87 -11.29 -3.47
N TRP A 183 -56.90 -12.54 -3.94
CA TRP A 183 -56.36 -13.69 -3.22
C TRP A 183 -54.83 -13.60 -3.01
N ILE A 184 -54.07 -13.25 -4.05
CA ILE A 184 -52.61 -13.08 -3.95
C ILE A 184 -52.27 -11.90 -3.02
N ALA A 185 -52.98 -10.78 -3.12
CA ALA A 185 -52.80 -9.64 -2.23
C ALA A 185 -53.07 -10.01 -0.76
N PHE A 186 -54.08 -10.84 -0.49
CA PHE A 186 -54.35 -11.38 0.84
C PHE A 186 -53.21 -12.28 1.35
N LEU A 187 -52.66 -13.15 0.51
CA LEU A 187 -51.51 -13.99 0.90
C LEU A 187 -50.25 -13.16 1.16
N GLN A 188 -49.96 -12.18 0.31
CA GLN A 188 -48.84 -11.25 0.50
C GLN A 188 -49.00 -10.41 1.78
N PHE A 189 -50.24 -10.05 2.10
CA PHE A 189 -50.57 -9.41 3.36
C PHE A 189 -50.22 -10.31 4.56
N LEU A 190 -50.61 -11.59 4.53
CA LEU A 190 -50.23 -12.56 5.56
C LEU A 190 -48.70 -12.71 5.65
N LEU A 191 -47.98 -12.76 4.52
CA LEU A 191 -46.52 -12.83 4.49
C LEU A 191 -45.86 -11.58 5.10
N LYS A 192 -46.35 -10.39 4.77
CA LYS A 192 -45.79 -9.11 5.23
C LYS A 192 -45.82 -9.00 6.75
N TYR A 193 -46.90 -9.45 7.37
CA TYR A 193 -47.17 -9.18 8.77
C TYR A 193 -47.03 -10.39 9.70
N ARG A 194 -47.12 -11.62 9.15
CA ARG A 194 -46.86 -12.88 9.86
C ARG A 194 -45.69 -13.66 9.22
N ALA A 195 -44.66 -12.95 8.80
CA ALA A 195 -43.52 -13.45 7.99
C ALA A 195 -42.77 -14.70 8.49
N ARG A 196 -42.89 -15.09 9.77
CA ARG A 196 -42.20 -16.30 10.28
C ARG A 196 -42.93 -17.58 9.88
N ARG A 197 -44.25 -17.61 10.07
CA ARG A 197 -45.16 -18.72 9.77
C ARG A 197 -46.55 -18.16 9.42
N PRO A 198 -46.76 -17.63 8.20
CA PRO A 198 -48.04 -17.04 7.81
C PRO A 198 -49.24 -17.97 7.95
N LEU A 199 -49.08 -19.26 7.62
CA LEU A 199 -50.06 -20.32 7.86
C LEU A 199 -49.39 -21.56 8.47
N ASN A 200 -50.19 -22.37 9.15
CA ASN A 200 -49.79 -23.60 9.83
C ASN A 200 -50.32 -24.86 9.13
N GLY A 201 -51.37 -24.74 8.30
CA GLY A 201 -51.88 -25.82 7.46
C GLY A 201 -53.05 -25.38 6.57
N ILE A 202 -53.44 -26.26 5.66
CA ILE A 202 -54.55 -26.04 4.71
C ILE A 202 -55.58 -27.16 4.91
N LEU A 203 -56.85 -26.81 5.06
CA LEU A 203 -57.96 -27.76 5.01
C LEU A 203 -58.66 -27.62 3.66
N ILE A 204 -58.91 -28.74 3.00
CA ILE A 204 -59.62 -28.78 1.72
C ILE A 204 -60.97 -29.43 1.95
N ALA A 205 -62.05 -28.70 1.76
CA ALA A 205 -63.41 -29.23 1.84
C ALA A 205 -63.91 -29.65 0.46
N VAL A 206 -64.34 -30.90 0.31
CA VAL A 206 -64.93 -31.44 -0.92
C VAL A 206 -66.22 -32.17 -0.56
N SER A 207 -67.31 -31.84 -1.23
CA SER A 207 -68.61 -32.50 -1.00
C SER A 207 -68.55 -33.94 -1.52
N ALA A 208 -68.90 -34.92 -0.68
CA ALA A 208 -68.99 -36.32 -1.08
C ALA A 208 -70.06 -36.50 -2.18
N ALA A 209 -71.19 -35.78 -2.10
CA ALA A 209 -72.23 -35.83 -3.12
C ALA A 209 -71.74 -35.39 -4.51
N ASP A 210 -70.80 -34.45 -4.57
CA ASP A 210 -70.23 -33.95 -5.83
C ASP A 210 -69.29 -34.99 -6.47
N LEU A 211 -68.93 -36.05 -5.74
CA LEU A 211 -67.99 -37.09 -6.16
C LEU A 211 -68.67 -38.43 -6.46
N ILE A 212 -69.91 -38.68 -6.01
CA ILE A 212 -70.62 -39.96 -6.23
C ILE A 212 -70.90 -40.17 -7.72
N ASP A 213 -71.48 -39.18 -8.39
CA ASP A 213 -71.90 -39.26 -9.80
C ASP A 213 -70.96 -38.50 -10.78
N ALA A 214 -69.79 -38.08 -10.32
CA ALA A 214 -68.85 -37.31 -11.14
C ALA A 214 -68.11 -38.20 -12.15
N SER A 215 -67.91 -37.68 -13.37
CA SER A 215 -67.05 -38.31 -14.37
C SER A 215 -65.57 -38.19 -13.98
N GLU A 216 -64.73 -39.12 -14.47
CA GLU A 216 -63.28 -39.10 -14.26
C GLU A 216 -62.65 -37.76 -14.66
N GLN A 217 -63.09 -37.16 -15.78
CA GLN A 217 -62.63 -35.85 -16.24
C GLN A 217 -63.00 -34.72 -15.25
N SER A 218 -64.20 -34.77 -14.66
CA SER A 218 -64.63 -33.77 -13.66
C SER A 218 -63.78 -33.86 -12.39
N ILE A 219 -63.46 -35.07 -11.94
CA ILE A 219 -62.62 -35.33 -10.76
C ILE A 219 -61.18 -34.84 -10.99
N GLU A 220 -60.60 -35.14 -12.15
CA GLU A 220 -59.26 -34.67 -12.51
C GLU A 220 -59.21 -33.12 -12.57
N GLN A 221 -60.20 -32.49 -13.19
CA GLN A 221 -60.29 -31.03 -13.25
C GLN A 221 -60.44 -30.41 -11.85
N MET A 222 -61.27 -31.00 -11.00
CA MET A 222 -61.42 -30.58 -9.60
C MET A 222 -60.10 -30.67 -8.84
N GLY A 223 -59.40 -31.81 -8.97
CA GLY A 223 -58.10 -32.05 -8.35
C GLY A 223 -57.04 -31.04 -8.80
N LYS A 224 -56.96 -30.75 -10.10
CA LYS A 224 -56.03 -29.75 -10.66
C LYS A 224 -56.32 -28.33 -10.13
N LYS A 225 -57.59 -27.94 -10.04
CA LYS A 225 -57.97 -26.61 -9.49
C LYS A 225 -57.59 -26.49 -8.01
N ILE A 226 -57.89 -27.52 -7.21
CA ILE A 226 -57.50 -27.56 -5.79
C ILE A 226 -55.98 -27.50 -5.66
N ARG A 227 -55.25 -28.29 -6.46
CA ARG A 227 -53.78 -28.29 -6.46
C ARG A 227 -53.21 -26.91 -6.78
N ALA A 228 -53.68 -26.26 -7.83
CA ALA A 228 -53.23 -24.92 -8.20
C ALA A 228 -53.38 -23.93 -7.03
N ARG A 229 -54.50 -23.99 -6.29
CA ARG A 229 -54.69 -23.14 -5.10
C ARG A 229 -53.74 -23.45 -3.96
N ILE A 230 -53.42 -24.73 -3.73
CA ILE A 230 -52.40 -25.12 -2.74
C ILE A 230 -51.02 -24.58 -3.16
N ASP A 231 -50.66 -24.72 -4.43
CA ASP A 231 -49.37 -24.25 -4.96
C ASP A 231 -49.26 -22.72 -4.88
N GLU A 232 -50.34 -21.97 -5.13
CA GLU A 232 -50.38 -20.52 -4.93
C GLU A 232 -50.08 -20.13 -3.48
N VAL A 233 -50.73 -20.78 -2.51
CA VAL A 233 -50.49 -20.55 -1.07
C VAL A 233 -49.04 -20.85 -0.71
N MET A 234 -48.52 -22.00 -1.14
CA MET A 234 -47.15 -22.42 -0.82
C MET A 234 -46.10 -21.51 -1.47
N THR A 235 -46.32 -21.10 -2.71
CA THR A 235 -45.40 -20.26 -3.49
C THR A 235 -45.36 -18.84 -2.93
N GLN A 236 -46.52 -18.22 -2.71
CA GLN A 236 -46.60 -16.84 -2.20
C GLN A 236 -46.09 -16.74 -0.76
N LEU A 237 -46.32 -17.76 0.07
CA LEU A 237 -45.87 -17.74 1.47
C LEU A 237 -44.46 -18.32 1.68
N HIS A 238 -43.86 -18.90 0.64
CA HIS A 238 -42.56 -19.60 0.67
C HIS A 238 -42.49 -20.72 1.73
N MET A 239 -43.56 -21.50 1.83
CA MET A 239 -43.73 -22.54 2.85
C MET A 239 -44.21 -23.86 2.24
N VAL A 240 -43.86 -24.97 2.90
CA VAL A 240 -44.48 -26.27 2.67
C VAL A 240 -45.44 -26.55 3.84
N LEU A 241 -46.71 -26.80 3.52
CA LEU A 241 -47.79 -26.88 4.51
C LEU A 241 -48.41 -28.28 4.55
N PRO A 242 -48.85 -28.74 5.73
CA PRO A 242 -49.73 -29.91 5.84
C PRO A 242 -51.11 -29.62 5.29
N VAL A 243 -51.64 -30.54 4.47
CA VAL A 243 -52.96 -30.44 3.85
C VAL A 243 -53.85 -31.57 4.36
N TYR A 244 -55.03 -31.21 4.85
CA TYR A 244 -56.06 -32.11 5.37
C TYR A 244 -57.26 -32.11 4.42
N LEU A 245 -57.62 -33.28 3.87
CA LEU A 245 -58.82 -33.41 3.06
C LEU A 245 -60.04 -33.67 3.96
N LEU A 246 -61.09 -32.88 3.79
CA LEU A 246 -62.38 -33.04 4.44
C LEU A 246 -63.43 -33.37 3.38
N PHE A 247 -63.85 -34.62 3.33
CA PHE A 247 -65.03 -35.04 2.57
C PHE A 247 -66.26 -34.68 3.39
N THR A 248 -66.97 -33.63 2.97
CA THR A 248 -68.14 -33.09 3.66
C THR A 248 -69.43 -33.67 3.05
N LYS A 249 -70.57 -33.43 3.71
CA LYS A 249 -71.89 -33.89 3.24
C LYS A 249 -71.98 -35.41 3.04
N CYS A 250 -71.27 -36.19 3.86
CA CYS A 250 -71.34 -37.65 3.80
C CYS A 250 -72.75 -38.19 4.13
N ASP A 251 -73.59 -37.38 4.77
CA ASP A 251 -75.01 -37.68 5.00
C ASP A 251 -75.84 -37.81 3.73
N LEU A 252 -75.36 -37.29 2.60
CA LEU A 252 -75.98 -37.45 1.29
C LEU A 252 -75.66 -38.79 0.63
N ILE A 253 -74.71 -39.56 1.19
CA ILE A 253 -74.47 -40.95 0.77
C ILE A 253 -75.66 -41.79 1.28
N ALA A 254 -76.28 -42.55 0.39
CA ALA A 254 -77.47 -43.31 0.72
C ALA A 254 -77.23 -44.24 1.92
N GLY A 255 -78.07 -44.09 2.95
CA GLY A 255 -78.03 -44.88 4.18
C GLY A 255 -77.09 -44.37 5.29
N PHE A 256 -76.36 -43.26 5.11
CA PHE A 256 -75.45 -42.73 6.13
C PHE A 256 -76.16 -42.39 7.45
N SER A 257 -77.28 -41.66 7.37
CA SER A 257 -78.00 -41.16 8.54
C SER A 257 -78.61 -42.29 9.36
N GLU A 258 -79.11 -43.32 8.68
CA GLU A 258 -79.63 -44.55 9.27
C GLU A 258 -78.51 -45.40 9.88
N PHE A 259 -77.35 -45.48 9.21
CA PHE A 259 -76.21 -46.28 9.63
C PHE A 259 -75.54 -45.77 10.90
N PHE A 260 -75.40 -44.45 11.05
CA PHE A 260 -74.78 -43.81 12.21
C PHE A 260 -75.80 -43.21 13.20
N GLY A 261 -77.10 -43.35 12.94
CA GLY A 261 -78.17 -42.71 13.73
C GLY A 261 -78.21 -43.11 15.20
N ASP A 262 -77.62 -44.27 15.55
CA ASP A 262 -77.54 -44.81 16.91
C ASP A 262 -76.35 -44.32 17.73
N MET A 263 -75.43 -43.57 17.12
CA MET A 263 -74.25 -43.08 17.79
C MET A 263 -74.59 -42.01 18.84
N ARG A 264 -73.95 -42.09 20.01
CA ARG A 264 -74.06 -41.07 21.04
C ARG A 264 -73.33 -39.80 20.61
N LYS A 265 -73.59 -38.67 21.28
CA LYS A 265 -72.95 -37.39 20.97
C LYS A 265 -71.41 -37.47 21.03
N SER A 266 -70.86 -38.20 22.01
CA SER A 266 -69.42 -38.47 22.13
C SER A 266 -68.87 -39.19 20.91
N ASP A 267 -69.57 -40.24 20.46
CA ASP A 267 -69.09 -41.09 19.37
C ASP A 267 -69.22 -40.37 18.03
N ARG A 268 -70.20 -39.47 17.89
CA ARG A 268 -70.31 -38.58 16.72
C ARG A 268 -69.23 -37.50 16.68
N ALA A 269 -68.58 -37.19 17.80
CA ALA A 269 -67.51 -36.18 17.84
C ALA A 269 -66.18 -36.72 17.27
N GLN A 270 -65.98 -38.04 17.28
CA GLN A 270 -64.73 -38.70 16.88
C GLN A 270 -64.33 -38.40 15.43
N ALA A 271 -63.04 -38.42 15.12
CA ALA A 271 -62.58 -38.30 13.74
C ALA A 271 -62.83 -39.62 12.98
N TRP A 272 -63.51 -39.55 11.83
CA TRP A 272 -63.67 -40.69 10.93
C TRP A 272 -62.84 -40.46 9.66
N GLY A 273 -61.74 -41.21 9.53
CA GLY A 273 -60.75 -40.98 8.48
C GLY A 273 -59.38 -41.56 8.83
N ALA A 274 -58.35 -41.11 8.15
CA ALA A 274 -56.97 -41.53 8.39
C ALA A 274 -55.99 -40.35 8.47
N THR A 275 -55.09 -40.44 9.45
CA THR A 275 -54.08 -39.43 9.79
C THR A 275 -52.70 -39.99 9.48
N LEU A 276 -52.07 -39.56 8.39
CA LEU A 276 -50.85 -40.15 7.85
C LEU A 276 -49.59 -39.68 8.59
N LYS A 277 -48.73 -40.62 9.00
CA LYS A 277 -47.45 -40.30 9.67
C LYS A 277 -46.59 -39.38 8.79
N LEU A 278 -45.87 -38.46 9.42
CA LEU A 278 -44.95 -37.57 8.69
C LEU A 278 -43.83 -38.34 7.98
N SER A 279 -43.38 -39.44 8.58
CA SER A 279 -42.32 -40.33 8.07
C SER A 279 -42.78 -41.35 7.03
N ALA A 280 -44.07 -41.42 6.71
CA ALA A 280 -44.56 -42.36 5.69
C ALA A 280 -44.07 -41.94 4.30
N ASP A 281 -43.78 -42.93 3.44
CA ASP A 281 -43.50 -42.65 2.03
C ASP A 281 -44.79 -42.16 1.34
N LYS A 282 -44.74 -40.95 0.80
CA LYS A 282 -45.85 -40.25 0.14
C LYS A 282 -45.61 -40.10 -1.37
N SER A 283 -44.68 -40.87 -1.94
CA SER A 283 -44.41 -40.92 -3.38
C SER A 283 -45.62 -41.36 -4.21
N THR A 284 -46.49 -42.19 -3.65
CA THR A 284 -47.69 -42.75 -4.31
C THR A 284 -48.97 -42.49 -3.48
N PRO A 285 -49.49 -41.25 -3.47
CA PRO A 285 -50.56 -40.84 -2.56
C PRO A 285 -51.88 -41.61 -2.74
N GLY A 286 -52.26 -41.99 -3.97
CA GLY A 286 -53.46 -42.80 -4.23
C GLY A 286 -53.41 -44.18 -3.57
N ARG A 287 -52.29 -44.90 -3.70
CA ARG A 287 -52.09 -46.21 -3.05
C ARG A 287 -52.17 -46.12 -1.52
N LEU A 288 -51.60 -45.05 -0.96
CA LEU A 288 -51.66 -44.80 0.47
C LEU A 288 -53.08 -44.50 0.94
N PHE A 289 -53.84 -43.72 0.16
CA PHE A 289 -55.26 -43.49 0.40
C PHE A 289 -56.06 -44.79 0.35
N ASP A 290 -55.86 -45.58 -0.70
CA ASP A 290 -56.54 -46.86 -0.93
C ASP A 290 -56.38 -47.83 0.24
N ALA A 291 -55.17 -47.98 0.77
CA ALA A 291 -54.90 -48.87 1.91
C ALA A 291 -55.66 -48.44 3.18
N GLU A 292 -55.67 -47.14 3.49
CA GLU A 292 -56.38 -46.60 4.65
C GLU A 292 -57.90 -46.62 4.45
N PHE A 293 -58.36 -46.38 3.22
CA PHE A 293 -59.78 -46.44 2.86
C PHE A 293 -60.33 -47.87 2.99
N ASP A 294 -59.57 -48.88 2.56
CA ASP A 294 -59.92 -50.29 2.72
C ASP A 294 -60.03 -50.68 4.20
N ALA A 295 -59.15 -50.15 5.05
CA ALA A 295 -59.23 -50.34 6.49
C ALA A 295 -60.52 -49.74 7.09
N LEU A 296 -60.89 -48.52 6.67
CA LEU A 296 -62.16 -47.89 7.08
C LEU A 296 -63.38 -48.69 6.61
N THR A 297 -63.37 -49.11 5.35
CA THR A 297 -64.44 -49.90 4.72
C THR A 297 -64.66 -51.22 5.45
N LYS A 298 -63.57 -51.92 5.82
CA LYS A 298 -63.64 -53.13 6.64
C LYS A 298 -64.33 -52.90 7.98
N GLN A 299 -64.06 -51.78 8.65
CA GLN A 299 -64.74 -51.43 9.91
C GLN A 299 -66.22 -51.10 9.71
N ILE A 300 -66.56 -50.41 8.63
CA ILE A 300 -67.95 -50.12 8.26
C ILE A 300 -68.73 -51.42 7.99
N HIS A 301 -68.19 -52.36 7.22
CA HIS A 301 -68.82 -53.67 7.04
C HIS A 301 -68.99 -54.44 8.36
N GLY A 302 -67.98 -54.44 9.23
CA GLY A 302 -68.07 -55.07 10.55
C GLY A 302 -69.15 -54.45 11.45
N ARG A 303 -69.33 -53.12 11.39
CA ARG A 303 -70.41 -52.43 12.10
C ARG A 303 -71.77 -52.71 11.48
N ALA A 304 -71.88 -52.77 10.15
CA ALA A 304 -73.12 -53.08 9.44
C ALA A 304 -73.74 -54.39 9.93
N LEU A 305 -72.93 -55.45 10.07
CA LEU A 305 -73.38 -56.75 10.58
C LEU A 305 -74.00 -56.64 11.97
N LYS A 306 -73.38 -55.88 12.88
CA LYS A 306 -73.92 -55.67 14.23
C LYS A 306 -75.22 -54.86 14.20
N ARG A 307 -75.24 -53.78 13.40
CA ARG A 307 -76.38 -52.88 13.29
C ARG A 307 -77.61 -53.58 12.70
N LEU A 308 -77.42 -54.42 11.68
CA LEU A 308 -78.48 -55.21 11.04
C LEU A 308 -79.18 -56.20 11.96
N VAL A 309 -78.45 -56.77 12.94
CA VAL A 309 -79.01 -57.68 13.94
C VAL A 309 -79.87 -56.93 14.96
N THR A 310 -79.46 -55.72 15.34
CA THR A 310 -80.14 -54.94 16.39
C THR A 310 -81.31 -54.09 15.90
N GLU A 311 -81.35 -53.75 14.62
CA GLU A 311 -82.35 -52.84 14.05
C GLU A 311 -83.68 -53.56 13.75
N ARG A 312 -84.79 -52.97 14.17
CA ARG A 312 -86.13 -53.58 14.03
C ARG A 312 -86.88 -53.08 12.80
N SER A 313 -86.64 -51.84 12.37
CA SER A 313 -87.27 -51.31 11.15
C SER A 313 -86.65 -51.95 9.92
N ARG A 314 -87.50 -52.47 9.03
CA ARG A 314 -87.07 -53.05 7.75
C ARG A 314 -86.45 -51.97 6.85
N GLU A 315 -87.05 -50.80 6.82
CA GLU A 315 -86.60 -49.66 6.02
C GLU A 315 -85.20 -49.20 6.46
N VAL A 316 -84.96 -49.08 7.77
CA VAL A 316 -83.65 -48.72 8.32
C VAL A 316 -82.64 -49.83 8.07
N ARG A 317 -83.02 -51.12 8.20
CA ARG A 317 -82.14 -52.25 7.88
C ARG A 317 -81.67 -52.25 6.42
N GLU A 318 -82.55 -51.95 5.47
CA GLU A 318 -82.19 -51.83 4.05
C GLU A 318 -81.15 -50.72 3.85
N ARG A 319 -81.36 -49.55 4.45
CA ARG A 319 -80.41 -48.43 4.40
C ARG A 319 -79.07 -48.73 5.08
N VAL A 320 -79.09 -49.41 6.22
CA VAL A 320 -77.89 -49.86 6.93
C VAL A 320 -77.09 -50.86 6.09
N TYR A 321 -77.76 -51.73 5.33
CA TYR A 321 -77.10 -52.66 4.40
C TYR A 321 -76.56 -51.94 3.16
N GLN A 322 -77.29 -50.95 2.64
CA GLN A 322 -76.91 -50.17 1.45
C GLN A 322 -75.65 -49.33 1.69
N PHE A 323 -75.55 -48.65 2.83
CA PHE A 323 -74.48 -47.66 3.07
C PHE A 323 -73.04 -48.18 2.86
N PRO A 324 -72.61 -49.34 3.39
CA PRO A 324 -71.27 -49.87 3.13
C PRO A 324 -70.95 -50.07 1.64
N LEU A 325 -71.95 -50.42 0.82
CA LEU A 325 -71.78 -50.63 -0.62
C LEU A 325 -71.59 -49.30 -1.35
N GLU A 326 -72.43 -48.30 -1.03
CA GLU A 326 -72.33 -46.94 -1.58
C GLU A 326 -71.01 -46.27 -1.18
N PHE A 327 -70.61 -46.44 0.09
CA PHE A 327 -69.33 -45.95 0.57
C PHE A 327 -68.15 -46.65 -0.13
N SER A 328 -68.22 -47.96 -0.38
CA SER A 328 -67.17 -48.64 -1.15
C SER A 328 -67.13 -48.18 -2.61
N GLY A 329 -68.28 -47.85 -3.20
CA GLY A 329 -68.42 -47.43 -4.60
C GLY A 329 -67.70 -46.11 -4.91
N ILE A 330 -67.61 -45.17 -3.95
CA ILE A 330 -66.95 -43.88 -4.18
C ILE A 330 -65.42 -43.96 -4.14
N ARG A 331 -64.83 -45.07 -3.68
CA ARG A 331 -63.38 -45.23 -3.45
C ARG A 331 -62.52 -44.74 -4.62
N ARG A 332 -62.84 -45.18 -5.84
CA ARG A 332 -62.07 -44.87 -7.05
C ARG A 332 -62.00 -43.36 -7.26
N ASN A 333 -63.14 -42.69 -7.20
CA ASN A 333 -63.26 -41.24 -7.41
C ASN A 333 -62.47 -40.46 -6.36
N LEU A 334 -62.46 -40.92 -5.10
CA LEU A 334 -61.65 -40.32 -4.05
C LEU A 334 -60.15 -40.54 -4.27
N SER A 335 -59.74 -41.75 -4.66
CA SER A 335 -58.33 -42.10 -4.92
C SER A 335 -57.74 -41.30 -6.08
N ASP A 336 -58.51 -41.12 -7.17
CA ASP A 336 -58.13 -40.32 -8.33
C ASP A 336 -57.98 -38.84 -7.97
N LEU A 337 -58.89 -38.31 -7.14
CA LEU A 337 -58.81 -36.95 -6.62
C LEU A 337 -57.56 -36.74 -5.75
N VAL A 338 -57.30 -37.64 -4.79
CA VAL A 338 -56.12 -37.57 -3.90
C VAL A 338 -54.83 -37.66 -4.72
N SER A 339 -54.78 -38.56 -5.69
CA SER A 339 -53.62 -38.73 -6.58
C SER A 339 -53.32 -37.45 -7.35
N THR A 340 -54.36 -36.80 -7.88
CA THR A 340 -54.22 -35.54 -8.63
C THR A 340 -53.75 -34.39 -7.73
N ILE A 341 -54.28 -34.26 -6.51
CA ILE A 341 -53.92 -33.17 -5.60
C ILE A 341 -52.47 -33.32 -5.09
N PHE A 342 -52.03 -34.54 -4.76
CA PHE A 342 -50.75 -34.76 -4.08
C PHE A 342 -49.63 -35.28 -4.97
N MET A 343 -49.79 -35.21 -6.30
CA MET A 343 -48.76 -35.60 -7.25
C MET A 343 -47.42 -34.90 -6.97
N VAL A 344 -46.33 -35.67 -6.99
CA VAL A 344 -44.97 -35.17 -6.73
C VAL A 344 -44.52 -34.30 -7.89
N ASN A 345 -44.04 -33.09 -7.60
CA ASN A 345 -43.49 -32.16 -8.58
C ASN A 345 -41.97 -32.00 -8.36
N ALA A 346 -41.17 -32.13 -9.41
CA ALA A 346 -39.71 -31.98 -9.34
C ALA A 346 -39.24 -30.50 -9.24
N PHE A 347 -40.06 -29.57 -9.71
CA PHE A 347 -39.70 -28.15 -9.86
C PHE A 347 -40.29 -27.25 -8.77
N GLN A 348 -41.26 -27.75 -7.99
CA GLN A 348 -41.94 -27.02 -6.92
C GLN A 348 -42.06 -27.89 -5.67
N GLY A 349 -42.28 -27.27 -4.50
CA GLY A 349 -42.50 -28.03 -3.27
C GLY A 349 -43.81 -28.82 -3.32
N THR A 350 -43.79 -30.11 -2.97
CA THR A 350 -45.01 -30.93 -2.86
C THR A 350 -45.70 -30.68 -1.51
N PRO A 351 -47.02 -30.40 -1.47
CA PRO A 351 -47.78 -30.29 -0.23
C PRO A 351 -47.74 -31.59 0.57
N ILE A 352 -47.73 -31.49 1.89
CA ILE A 352 -47.68 -32.67 2.75
C ILE A 352 -49.10 -33.24 2.86
N PHE A 353 -49.36 -34.38 2.21
CA PHE A 353 -50.59 -35.13 2.42
C PHE A 353 -50.64 -35.62 3.87
N ARG A 354 -51.46 -34.96 4.71
CA ARG A 354 -51.47 -35.19 6.15
C ARG A 354 -52.59 -36.13 6.60
N GLY A 355 -53.69 -36.18 5.87
CA GLY A 355 -54.79 -37.11 6.12
C GLY A 355 -56.06 -36.72 5.39
N PHE A 356 -57.06 -37.60 5.47
CA PHE A 356 -58.39 -37.39 4.92
C PHE A 356 -59.47 -37.82 5.92
N TYR A 357 -60.59 -37.11 5.95
CA TYR A 357 -61.65 -37.29 6.93
C TYR A 357 -63.03 -37.13 6.30
N PHE A 358 -63.99 -37.95 6.72
CA PHE A 358 -65.37 -37.95 6.27
C PHE A 358 -66.26 -37.31 7.34
N THR A 359 -67.05 -36.32 6.94
CA THR A 359 -67.74 -35.44 7.88
C THR A 359 -69.13 -35.02 7.38
N SER A 360 -70.02 -34.68 8.32
CA SER A 360 -71.31 -34.07 8.01
C SER A 360 -71.63 -32.95 9.02
N GLY A 361 -71.95 -31.77 8.49
CA GLY A 361 -72.22 -30.56 9.28
C GLY A 361 -73.71 -30.34 9.58
N THR A 362 -74.60 -30.77 8.68
CA THR A 362 -76.06 -30.59 8.78
C THR A 362 -76.77 -31.69 8.01
N GLN A 363 -77.83 -32.28 8.56
CA GLN A 363 -78.76 -33.10 7.80
C GLN A 363 -79.76 -32.17 7.10
N GLU A 364 -79.49 -31.77 5.87
CA GLU A 364 -80.50 -31.09 5.06
C GLU A 364 -81.51 -32.14 4.57
N GLY A 365 -82.68 -32.19 5.21
CA GLY A 365 -83.84 -32.91 4.69
C GLY A 365 -84.27 -32.33 3.34
N LYS A 366 -84.17 -33.15 2.29
CA LYS A 366 -84.73 -33.08 0.92
C LYS A 366 -85.29 -31.71 0.44
N PRO A 367 -84.66 -31.07 -0.58
CA PRO A 367 -85.21 -29.89 -1.29
C PRO A 367 -86.50 -30.14 -2.11
N LEU A 368 -86.91 -31.39 -2.28
CA LEU A 368 -88.07 -31.79 -3.10
C LEU A 368 -89.42 -31.32 -2.53
N ASP A 369 -89.54 -31.17 -1.21
CA ASP A 369 -90.82 -30.82 -0.58
C ASP A 369 -91.29 -29.40 -0.90
N ARG A 370 -90.38 -28.43 -1.12
CA ARG A 370 -90.79 -27.08 -1.54
C ARG A 370 -91.31 -27.02 -2.97
N VAL A 371 -90.85 -27.93 -3.83
CA VAL A 371 -91.33 -28.03 -5.22
C VAL A 371 -92.64 -28.82 -5.24
N LEU A 372 -92.74 -29.92 -4.51
CA LEU A 372 -93.97 -30.72 -4.36
C LEU A 372 -95.09 -29.92 -3.66
N GLN A 373 -94.76 -29.06 -2.70
CA GLN A 373 -95.73 -28.18 -2.04
C GLN A 373 -96.21 -27.05 -2.96
N ARG A 374 -95.33 -26.52 -3.84
CA ARG A 374 -95.71 -25.55 -4.89
C ARG A 374 -96.49 -26.20 -6.03
N MET A 375 -96.13 -27.41 -6.45
CA MET A 375 -96.85 -28.18 -7.47
C MET A 375 -98.20 -28.69 -6.93
N GLY A 376 -98.26 -29.09 -5.67
CA GLY A 376 -99.50 -29.46 -4.97
C GLY A 376 -100.47 -28.28 -4.80
N GLN A 377 -99.96 -27.08 -4.53
CA GLN A 377 -100.76 -25.84 -4.55
C GLN A 377 -101.23 -25.45 -5.96
N ALA A 378 -100.43 -25.71 -7.01
CA ALA A 378 -100.82 -25.47 -8.40
C ALA A 378 -101.83 -26.49 -8.96
N MET A 379 -101.88 -27.71 -8.38
CA MET A 379 -102.74 -28.82 -8.81
C MET A 379 -104.00 -29.02 -7.93
N GLY A 380 -104.24 -28.17 -6.94
CA GLY A 380 -105.46 -28.19 -6.12
C GLY A 380 -105.62 -29.40 -5.18
N ILE A 381 -104.55 -30.15 -4.90
CA ILE A 381 -104.60 -31.33 -4.03
C ILE A 381 -104.47 -30.88 -2.57
N ARG A 382 -105.51 -31.08 -1.76
CA ARG A 382 -105.47 -30.86 -0.30
C ARG A 382 -104.49 -31.84 0.34
N PRO A 383 -103.48 -31.39 1.12
CA PRO A 383 -102.62 -32.28 1.88
C PRO A 383 -103.43 -32.98 2.97
N GLN A 384 -103.29 -34.31 3.07
CA GLN A 384 -103.80 -35.11 4.17
C GLN A 384 -102.97 -34.80 5.44
N GLU A 385 -103.63 -34.85 6.59
CA GLU A 385 -103.19 -34.34 7.90
C GLU A 385 -101.73 -34.67 8.26
N ALA A 386 -101.05 -33.64 8.73
CA ALA A 386 -99.66 -33.64 9.12
C ALA A 386 -99.40 -34.66 10.25
N VAL A 387 -98.63 -35.71 9.93
CA VAL A 387 -97.89 -36.46 10.95
C VAL A 387 -96.92 -35.46 11.61
N ALA A 388 -96.99 -35.39 12.94
CA ALA A 388 -96.22 -34.50 13.79
C ALA A 388 -94.77 -34.34 13.30
N GLN A 389 -94.44 -33.12 12.86
CA GLN A 389 -93.06 -32.70 12.61
C GLN A 389 -92.30 -32.75 13.94
N GLN A 390 -91.63 -33.86 14.20
CA GLN A 390 -90.61 -33.90 15.23
C GLN A 390 -89.51 -32.93 14.83
N ASN A 391 -89.19 -31.98 15.71
CA ASN A 391 -87.99 -31.16 15.64
C ASN A 391 -86.76 -32.08 15.60
N VAL A 392 -86.30 -32.45 14.41
CA VAL A 392 -85.04 -33.18 14.24
C VAL A 392 -83.92 -32.17 14.46
N GLU A 393 -83.31 -32.19 15.65
CA GLU A 393 -82.05 -31.50 15.90
C GLU A 393 -81.05 -31.86 14.79
N SER A 394 -80.44 -30.85 14.17
CA SER A 394 -79.36 -31.05 13.20
C SER A 394 -78.13 -31.64 13.90
N LYS A 395 -77.93 -32.96 13.74
CA LYS A 395 -76.77 -33.66 14.30
C LYS A 395 -75.56 -33.48 13.37
N SER A 396 -74.43 -33.01 13.91
CA SER A 396 -73.13 -33.10 13.22
C SER A 396 -72.47 -34.46 13.50
N TYR A 397 -71.77 -34.97 12.48
CA TYR A 397 -71.00 -36.21 12.53
C TYR A 397 -69.54 -35.96 12.14
N PHE A 398 -68.66 -36.51 12.96
CA PHE A 398 -67.23 -36.73 12.75
C PHE A 398 -66.35 -35.51 12.55
N LEU A 399 -66.71 -34.38 13.15
CA LEU A 399 -66.11 -33.10 12.84
C LEU A 399 -65.26 -32.50 13.97
N HIS A 400 -65.71 -32.62 15.22
CA HIS A 400 -65.05 -32.00 16.38
C HIS A 400 -63.59 -32.47 16.56
N ASP A 401 -63.38 -33.78 16.63
CA ASP A 401 -62.06 -34.34 16.94
C ASP A 401 -61.09 -34.21 15.75
N VAL A 402 -61.58 -34.04 14.52
CA VAL A 402 -60.71 -33.73 13.37
C VAL A 402 -60.00 -32.39 13.62
N PHE A 403 -60.73 -31.38 14.11
CA PHE A 403 -60.11 -30.10 14.45
C PHE A 403 -59.25 -30.19 15.72
N MET A 404 -59.83 -30.69 16.82
CA MET A 404 -59.20 -30.64 18.15
C MET A 404 -58.04 -31.62 18.33
N ASN A 405 -58.15 -32.85 17.80
CA ASN A 405 -57.19 -33.92 18.07
C ASN A 405 -56.20 -34.14 16.91
N VAL A 406 -56.47 -33.59 15.72
CA VAL A 406 -55.59 -33.74 14.54
C VAL A 406 -55.06 -32.39 14.07
N VAL A 407 -55.93 -31.50 13.59
CA VAL A 407 -55.50 -30.30 12.85
C VAL A 407 -54.76 -29.32 13.75
N PHE A 408 -55.29 -29.00 14.94
CA PHE A 408 -54.67 -27.99 15.83
C PHE A 408 -53.36 -28.45 16.50
N PRO A 409 -53.24 -29.71 16.99
CA PRO A 409 -51.96 -30.20 17.52
C PRO A 409 -50.80 -30.16 16.52
N ASP A 410 -51.10 -30.25 15.22
CA ASP A 410 -50.13 -30.20 14.13
C ASP A 410 -49.58 -28.79 13.84
N GLY A 411 -49.86 -27.78 14.68
CA GLY A 411 -49.50 -26.38 14.47
C GLY A 411 -48.02 -26.10 14.23
N ASP A 412 -47.10 -26.99 14.64
CA ASP A 412 -45.65 -26.81 14.46
C ASP A 412 -45.06 -27.49 13.21
N ILE A 413 -45.85 -28.26 12.45
CA ILE A 413 -45.38 -29.05 11.29
C ILE A 413 -44.95 -28.16 10.12
N ALA A 414 -45.52 -26.95 10.01
CA ALA A 414 -45.23 -26.02 8.93
C ALA A 414 -43.76 -25.57 8.91
N ALA A 415 -43.04 -25.89 7.83
CA ALA A 415 -41.61 -25.61 7.65
C ALA A 415 -41.35 -24.65 6.48
N ARG A 416 -40.26 -23.89 6.60
CA ARG A 416 -39.74 -23.06 5.49
C ARG A 416 -39.11 -23.97 4.42
N SER A 417 -39.17 -23.54 3.15
CA SER A 417 -38.58 -24.30 2.04
C SER A 417 -37.07 -24.55 2.22
N ALA A 418 -36.58 -25.69 1.74
CA ALA A 418 -35.19 -26.13 1.91
C ALA A 418 -34.15 -25.19 1.27
N SER A 419 -34.53 -24.46 0.21
CA SER A 419 -33.66 -23.51 -0.51
C SER A 419 -33.23 -22.33 0.35
N GLU A 420 -34.14 -21.79 1.18
CA GLU A 420 -33.85 -20.64 2.04
C GLU A 420 -32.95 -21.02 3.24
N VAL A 421 -33.09 -22.25 3.76
CA VAL A 421 -32.21 -22.77 4.84
C VAL A 421 -30.78 -22.96 4.34
N ARG A 422 -30.60 -23.48 3.12
CA ARG A 422 -29.28 -23.67 2.49
C ARG A 422 -28.57 -22.34 2.25
N ARG A 423 -29.28 -21.35 1.70
CA ARG A 423 -28.75 -19.99 1.49
C ARG A 423 -28.21 -19.38 2.78
N GLN A 424 -28.94 -19.48 3.88
CA GLN A 424 -28.50 -18.93 5.17
C GLN A 424 -27.29 -19.65 5.77
N ARG A 425 -27.15 -20.97 5.58
CA ARG A 425 -25.96 -21.72 6.04
C ARG A 425 -24.71 -21.32 5.27
N ILE A 426 -24.80 -21.23 3.94
CA ILE A 426 -23.67 -20.84 3.08
C ILE A 426 -23.15 -19.45 3.45
N VAL A 427 -24.05 -18.46 3.59
CA VAL A 427 -23.63 -17.09 3.94
C VAL A 427 -22.98 -17.04 5.33
N ARG A 428 -23.45 -17.83 6.31
CA ARG A 428 -22.80 -17.92 7.62
C ARG A 428 -21.41 -18.56 7.56
N GLY A 429 -21.26 -19.61 6.76
CA GLY A 429 -19.96 -20.26 6.54
C GLY A 429 -18.94 -19.29 5.93
N ALA A 430 -19.34 -18.59 4.86
CA ALA A 430 -18.48 -17.64 4.17
C ALA A 430 -18.00 -16.50 5.09
N ILE A 431 -18.89 -15.91 5.90
CA ILE A 431 -18.53 -14.84 6.85
C ILE A 431 -17.57 -15.35 7.94
N SER A 432 -17.80 -16.56 8.44
CA SER A 432 -16.95 -17.14 9.50
C SER A 432 -15.55 -17.45 8.97
N ALA A 433 -15.47 -17.98 7.74
CA ALA A 433 -14.20 -18.22 7.06
C ALA A 433 -13.44 -16.89 6.79
N ALA A 434 -14.13 -15.85 6.34
CA ALA A 434 -13.52 -14.53 6.13
C ALA A 434 -12.97 -13.93 7.44
N ALA A 435 -13.71 -14.07 8.55
CA ALA A 435 -13.24 -13.60 9.86
C ALA A 435 -12.01 -14.38 10.36
N ALA A 436 -11.99 -15.72 10.18
CA ALA A 436 -10.84 -16.54 10.54
C ALA A 436 -9.61 -16.21 9.69
N ALA A 437 -9.78 -16.04 8.37
CA ALA A 437 -8.70 -15.66 7.46
C ALA A 437 -8.11 -14.30 7.85
N LEU A 438 -8.94 -13.31 8.17
CA LEU A 438 -8.46 -12.00 8.64
C LEU A 438 -7.67 -12.14 9.95
N GLY A 439 -8.13 -12.98 10.89
CA GLY A 439 -7.41 -13.26 12.12
C GLY A 439 -5.99 -13.79 11.88
N VAL A 440 -5.83 -14.73 10.94
CA VAL A 440 -4.52 -15.28 10.56
C VAL A 440 -3.63 -14.24 9.89
N ILE A 441 -4.19 -13.44 8.96
CA ILE A 441 -3.48 -12.38 8.24
C ILE A 441 -2.93 -11.31 9.20
N LEU A 442 -3.65 -10.99 10.28
CA LEU A 442 -3.19 -10.03 11.30
C LEU A 442 -2.19 -10.65 12.29
N ALA A 443 -2.36 -11.94 12.63
CA ALA A 443 -1.53 -12.61 13.63
C ALA A 443 -0.10 -12.88 13.15
N ILE A 444 0.08 -13.36 11.91
CA ILE A 444 1.40 -13.78 11.41
C ILE A 444 2.41 -12.63 11.44
N PRO A 445 2.15 -11.45 10.85
CA PRO A 445 3.13 -10.35 10.85
C PRO A 445 3.40 -9.79 12.24
N SER A 446 2.40 -9.82 13.13
CA SER A 446 2.54 -9.38 14.53
C SER A 446 3.52 -10.28 15.30
N VAL A 447 3.43 -11.61 15.12
CA VAL A 447 4.34 -12.57 15.76
C VAL A 447 5.76 -12.42 15.21
N VAL A 448 5.92 -12.27 13.90
CA VAL A 448 7.22 -12.02 13.28
C VAL A 448 7.84 -10.72 13.81
N SER A 449 7.07 -9.64 13.85
CA SER A 449 7.53 -8.34 14.37
C SER A 449 7.94 -8.41 15.84
N PHE A 450 7.17 -9.09 16.68
CA PHE A 450 7.53 -9.30 18.08
C PHE A 450 8.86 -10.06 18.22
N SER A 451 9.04 -11.14 17.46
CA SER A 451 10.26 -11.96 17.54
C SER A 451 11.49 -11.16 17.13
N ASN A 452 11.42 -10.43 16.01
CA ASN A 452 12.53 -9.66 15.49
C ASN A 452 12.88 -8.47 16.41
N ASN A 453 11.87 -7.79 16.97
CA ASN A 453 12.12 -6.70 17.94
C ASN A 453 12.73 -7.21 19.25
N ARG A 454 12.33 -8.41 19.70
CA ARG A 454 12.94 -9.02 20.89
C ARG A 454 14.41 -9.34 20.66
N GLU A 455 14.76 -9.83 19.47
CA GLU A 455 16.16 -10.11 19.13
C GLU A 455 16.96 -8.83 18.97
N LEU A 456 16.42 -7.81 18.30
CA LEU A 456 17.00 -6.47 18.22
C LEU A 456 17.38 -5.93 19.61
N LEU A 457 16.48 -6.05 20.60
CA LEU A 457 16.75 -5.58 21.96
C LEU A 457 17.92 -6.33 22.62
N ARG A 458 18.03 -7.65 22.40
CA ARG A 458 19.14 -8.47 22.92
C ARG A 458 20.47 -8.10 22.28
N GLU A 459 20.48 -7.91 20.97
CA GLU A 459 21.66 -7.50 20.22
C GLU A 459 22.13 -6.12 20.69
N VAL A 460 21.22 -5.14 20.77
CA VAL A 460 21.53 -3.79 21.27
C VAL A 460 22.08 -3.83 22.71
N GLU A 461 21.52 -4.69 23.56
CA GLU A 461 22.01 -4.86 24.93
C GLU A 461 23.43 -5.43 24.96
N ALA A 462 23.73 -6.45 24.15
CA ALA A 462 25.07 -7.02 24.05
C ALA A 462 26.07 -6.00 23.49
N GLU A 463 25.72 -5.32 22.40
CA GLU A 463 26.53 -4.27 21.77
C GLU A 463 26.83 -3.13 22.77
N ALA A 464 25.83 -2.69 23.55
CA ALA A 464 26.02 -1.67 24.57
C ALA A 464 26.96 -2.14 25.70
N ARG A 465 26.84 -3.40 26.15
CA ARG A 465 27.75 -3.96 27.15
C ARG A 465 29.18 -4.01 26.63
N ASP A 466 29.39 -4.48 25.40
CA ASP A 466 30.72 -4.59 24.79
C ASP A 466 31.38 -3.23 24.67
N VAL A 467 30.65 -2.20 24.22
CA VAL A 467 31.16 -0.82 24.13
C VAL A 467 31.46 -0.23 25.51
N SER A 468 30.60 -0.48 26.51
CA SER A 468 30.80 0.01 27.88
C SER A 468 32.01 -0.63 28.59
N ALA A 469 32.40 -1.84 28.16
CA ALA A 469 33.55 -2.56 28.70
C ALA A 469 34.89 -2.07 28.11
N ILE A 470 34.87 -1.20 27.10
CA ILE A 470 36.09 -0.65 26.48
C ILE A 470 36.77 0.33 27.45
N GLN A 471 37.97 -0.04 27.89
CA GLN A 471 38.86 0.85 28.61
C GLN A 471 40.04 1.22 27.70
N TRP A 472 40.09 2.49 27.28
CA TRP A 472 41.08 2.95 26.30
C TRP A 472 42.53 2.88 26.82
N GLY A 473 42.75 2.98 28.14
CA GLY A 473 44.06 2.84 28.77
C GLY A 473 44.52 1.40 29.08
N ASP A 474 43.68 0.39 28.86
CA ASP A 474 43.98 -1.03 29.14
C ASP A 474 44.91 -1.63 28.05
N PRO A 475 45.79 -2.62 28.35
CA PRO A 475 46.76 -3.16 27.37
C PRO A 475 46.13 -4.13 26.37
N ARG A 476 44.80 -4.28 26.34
CA ARG A 476 44.10 -5.01 25.27
C ARG A 476 44.47 -4.45 23.89
N LEU A 477 44.52 -5.34 22.91
CA LEU A 477 44.80 -4.96 21.53
C LEU A 477 43.78 -3.94 21.03
N LEU A 478 44.27 -2.92 20.33
CA LEU A 478 43.42 -1.88 19.74
C LEU A 478 42.39 -2.47 18.77
N SER A 479 42.76 -3.54 18.04
CA SER A 479 41.85 -4.27 17.14
C SER A 479 40.58 -4.74 17.84
N ASP A 480 40.70 -5.23 19.07
CA ASP A 480 39.57 -5.79 19.82
C ASP A 480 38.62 -4.67 20.27
N LYS A 481 39.18 -3.52 20.67
CA LYS A 481 38.41 -2.32 21.03
C LYS A 481 37.63 -1.78 19.83
N LEU A 482 38.26 -1.73 18.65
CA LEU A 482 37.61 -1.29 17.41
C LEU A 482 36.56 -2.30 16.92
N ALA A 483 36.82 -3.60 17.05
CA ALA A 483 35.86 -4.65 16.74
C ALA A 483 34.61 -4.56 17.63
N ALA A 484 34.76 -4.21 18.90
CA ALA A 484 33.63 -4.00 19.82
C ALA A 484 32.80 -2.75 19.50
N LEU A 485 33.40 -1.68 18.95
CA LEU A 485 32.67 -0.46 18.56
C LEU A 485 31.85 -0.62 17.29
N ARG A 486 32.31 -1.44 16.34
CA ARG A 486 31.73 -1.53 14.99
C ARG A 486 30.25 -1.95 14.99
N PRO A 487 29.81 -2.99 15.72
CA PRO A 487 28.40 -3.37 15.79
C PRO A 487 27.49 -2.22 16.25
N ALA A 488 27.87 -1.50 17.30
CA ALA A 488 27.09 -0.37 17.81
C ALA A 488 26.96 0.77 16.78
N LEU A 489 28.02 1.08 16.01
CA LEU A 489 27.95 2.04 14.91
C LEU A 489 26.96 1.60 13.83
N LEU A 490 27.06 0.35 13.38
CA LEU A 490 26.16 -0.20 12.35
C LEU A 490 24.70 -0.20 12.84
N ARG A 491 24.48 -0.55 14.10
CA ARG A 491 23.16 -0.52 14.73
C ARG A 491 22.59 0.88 14.78
N LEU A 492 23.36 1.85 15.23
CA LEU A 492 22.92 3.23 15.31
C LEU A 492 22.55 3.79 13.92
N ARG A 493 23.36 3.49 12.89
CA ARG A 493 23.01 3.82 11.49
C ARG A 493 21.73 3.14 11.02
N SER A 494 21.55 1.85 11.32
CA SER A 494 20.32 1.14 10.95
C SER A 494 19.07 1.73 11.61
N ILE A 495 19.20 2.25 12.84
CA ILE A 495 18.08 2.92 13.54
C ILE A 495 17.84 4.33 12.97
N ASP A 496 18.89 5.05 12.57
CA ASP A 496 18.76 6.35 11.90
C ASP A 496 18.11 6.20 10.52
N GLU A 497 18.53 5.23 9.71
CA GLU A 497 17.86 4.85 8.44
C GLU A 497 16.38 4.50 8.69
N ALA A 498 16.08 3.71 9.73
CA ALA A 498 14.72 3.36 10.08
C ALA A 498 13.85 4.55 10.54
N ARG A 499 14.44 5.68 10.95
CA ARG A 499 13.69 6.91 11.26
C ARG A 499 13.29 7.67 9.99
N GLU A 500 14.09 7.60 8.95
CA GLU A 500 13.84 8.29 7.67
C GLU A 500 12.96 7.46 6.74
N GLU A 501 13.26 6.17 6.60
CA GLU A 501 12.61 5.27 5.63
C GLU A 501 11.51 4.39 6.26
N GLY A 502 11.47 4.30 7.60
CA GLY A 502 10.55 3.45 8.36
C GLY A 502 11.18 2.16 8.87
N ALA A 503 10.45 1.43 9.70
CA ALA A 503 10.97 0.20 10.32
C ALA A 503 11.32 -0.87 9.26
N PRO A 504 12.44 -1.60 9.43
CA PRO A 504 12.82 -2.68 8.52
C PRO A 504 11.73 -3.75 8.36
N ASP A 505 11.77 -4.45 7.23
CA ASP A 505 10.82 -5.52 6.92
C ASP A 505 10.75 -6.56 8.05
N GLY A 506 9.52 -6.91 8.41
CA GLY A 506 9.27 -7.85 9.50
C GLY A 506 9.59 -7.30 10.90
N MET A 507 9.98 -6.04 11.07
CA MET A 507 10.13 -5.36 12.38
C MET A 507 9.07 -4.27 12.62
N GLY A 508 8.27 -3.96 11.60
CA GLY A 508 7.21 -2.93 11.63
C GLY A 508 6.00 -3.30 12.50
N TRP A 509 4.78 -3.07 11.99
CA TRP A 509 3.55 -3.35 12.74
C TRP A 509 3.46 -2.62 14.09
N THR A 510 4.00 -1.40 14.18
CA THR A 510 3.97 -0.53 15.38
C THR A 510 4.79 -1.03 16.57
N MET A 511 5.50 -2.17 16.41
CA MET A 511 6.26 -2.78 17.49
C MET A 511 7.75 -2.40 17.47
N TYR A 512 8.20 -1.63 16.47
CA TYR A 512 9.61 -1.30 16.29
C TYR A 512 10.19 -0.60 17.53
N GLN A 513 11.15 -1.24 18.19
CA GLN A 513 11.76 -0.75 19.44
C GLN A 513 13.07 0.02 19.22
N GLY A 514 13.59 0.09 17.99
CA GLY A 514 14.86 0.76 17.70
C GLY A 514 14.88 2.23 18.17
N HIS A 515 13.77 2.95 18.01
CA HIS A 515 13.66 4.34 18.46
C HIS A 515 13.74 4.50 19.98
N ALA A 516 13.23 3.53 20.75
CA ALA A 516 13.21 3.57 22.20
C ALA A 516 14.60 3.34 22.80
N VAL A 517 15.39 2.45 22.21
CA VAL A 517 16.76 2.14 22.68
C VAL A 517 17.82 3.11 22.17
N TYR A 518 17.52 3.85 21.10
CA TYR A 518 18.46 4.78 20.46
C TYR A 518 19.16 5.75 21.43
N PRO A 519 18.46 6.51 22.31
CA PRO A 519 19.13 7.49 23.17
C PRO A 519 20.14 6.84 24.13
N SER A 520 19.81 5.66 24.66
CA SER A 520 20.67 4.90 25.56
C SER A 520 21.91 4.35 24.84
N LEU A 521 21.73 3.77 23.65
CA LEU A 521 22.84 3.27 22.85
C LEU A 521 23.78 4.41 22.40
N VAL A 522 23.20 5.54 21.96
CA VAL A 522 23.98 6.76 21.63
C VAL A 522 24.78 7.22 22.84
N SER A 523 24.18 7.27 24.04
CA SER A 523 24.88 7.70 25.25
C SER A 523 26.10 6.83 25.58
N VAL A 524 25.96 5.50 25.53
CA VAL A 524 27.07 4.56 25.78
C VAL A 524 28.16 4.70 24.71
N TYR A 525 27.76 4.76 23.44
CA TYR A 525 28.67 4.88 22.31
C TYR A 525 29.46 6.21 22.33
N VAL A 526 28.76 7.32 22.55
CA VAL A 526 29.34 8.67 22.67
C VAL A 526 30.28 8.75 23.87
N SER A 527 29.93 8.17 25.01
CA SER A 527 30.80 8.18 26.19
C SER A 527 32.14 7.47 25.91
N SER A 528 32.09 6.30 25.24
CA SER A 528 33.30 5.58 24.85
C SER A 528 34.16 6.39 23.86
N LEU A 529 33.55 7.01 22.85
CA LEU A 529 34.27 7.87 21.90
C LEU A 529 34.81 9.16 22.55
N GLN A 530 34.13 9.73 23.53
CA GLN A 530 34.63 10.91 24.24
C GLN A 530 35.95 10.60 24.97
N GLU A 531 36.07 9.43 25.59
CA GLU A 531 37.31 8.99 26.26
C GLU A 531 38.41 8.59 25.26
N GLY A 532 38.07 7.83 24.21
CA GLY A 532 39.07 7.25 23.30
C GLY A 532 39.49 8.14 22.13
N PHE A 533 38.58 8.97 21.65
CA PHE A 533 38.77 9.81 20.46
C PHE A 533 38.85 11.29 20.84
N VAL A 534 37.80 11.82 21.45
CA VAL A 534 37.62 13.28 21.53
C VAL A 534 38.62 13.92 22.50
N LYS A 535 38.74 13.40 23.73
CA LYS A 535 39.68 13.95 24.72
C LYS A 535 41.14 13.84 24.27
N PRO A 536 41.63 12.69 23.75
CA PRO A 536 43.01 12.57 23.28
C PRO A 536 43.31 13.47 22.06
N CYS A 537 42.40 13.53 21.08
CA CYS A 537 42.55 14.42 19.93
C CYS A 537 42.54 15.90 20.34
N LYS A 538 41.67 16.28 21.28
CA LYS A 538 41.63 17.62 21.87
C LYS A 538 42.98 17.96 22.53
N ALA A 539 43.50 17.07 23.38
CA ALA A 539 44.79 17.27 24.04
C ALA A 539 45.95 17.39 23.04
N ARG A 540 45.93 16.58 21.96
CA ARG A 540 46.92 16.65 20.89
C ARG A 540 46.86 17.98 20.13
N LEU A 541 45.66 18.47 19.80
CA LEU A 541 45.46 19.78 19.17
C LEU A 541 45.90 20.91 20.10
N GLU A 542 45.57 20.83 21.40
CA GLU A 542 46.01 21.84 22.38
C GLU A 542 47.53 21.90 22.48
N ALA A 543 48.22 20.76 22.45
CA ALA A 543 49.68 20.71 22.42
C ALA A 543 50.27 21.36 21.15
N ARG A 544 49.64 21.15 19.98
CA ARG A 544 50.06 21.82 18.72
C ARG A 544 49.81 23.31 18.77
N LEU A 545 48.63 23.73 19.24
CA LEU A 545 48.23 25.13 19.33
C LEU A 545 49.10 25.95 20.30
N LYS A 546 49.59 25.33 21.38
CA LYS A 546 50.56 25.96 22.28
C LYS A 546 51.91 26.24 21.61
N GLY A 547 52.27 25.47 20.57
CA GLY A 547 53.52 25.60 19.83
C GLY A 547 53.45 26.44 18.56
N VAL A 548 52.31 27.09 18.28
CA VAL A 548 52.09 27.87 17.05
C VAL A 548 53.04 29.06 16.98
N LYS A 549 53.69 29.22 15.82
CA LYS A 549 54.63 30.33 15.54
C LYS A 549 54.25 31.18 14.34
N GLY A 550 53.31 30.75 13.50
CA GLY A 550 52.93 31.44 12.26
C GLY A 550 53.82 31.08 11.06
N GLU A 551 54.79 30.18 11.24
CA GLU A 551 55.71 29.74 10.18
C GLU A 551 54.97 28.90 9.14
N GLN A 552 54.18 27.93 9.60
CA GLN A 552 53.34 27.04 8.79
C GLN A 552 51.86 27.45 8.90
N TYR A 553 51.58 28.71 8.55
CA TYR A 553 50.28 29.35 8.78
C TYR A 553 49.08 28.48 8.38
N LEU A 554 49.10 27.84 7.20
CA LEU A 554 47.99 27.00 6.73
C LEU A 554 47.72 25.80 7.66
N ASP A 555 48.77 25.10 8.10
CA ASP A 555 48.62 23.90 8.93
C ASP A 555 48.19 24.27 10.35
N GLU A 556 48.86 25.26 10.94
CA GLU A 556 48.53 25.79 12.27
C GLU A 556 47.11 26.37 12.32
N ARG A 557 46.68 27.06 11.25
CA ARG A 557 45.30 27.52 11.10
C ARG A 557 44.31 26.37 10.97
N ASN A 558 44.65 25.31 10.23
CA ASN A 558 43.78 24.14 10.08
C ASN A 558 43.65 23.38 11.40
N ASP A 559 44.71 23.28 12.19
CA ASP A 559 44.67 22.73 13.56
C ASP A 559 43.75 23.57 14.45
N LEU A 560 43.83 24.90 14.37
CA LEU A 560 42.92 25.81 15.10
C LEU A 560 41.47 25.61 14.64
N LYS A 561 41.23 25.54 13.33
CA LYS A 561 39.91 25.28 12.74
C LYS A 561 39.34 23.96 13.25
N LEU A 562 40.12 22.87 13.23
CA LEU A 562 39.71 21.58 13.79
C LEU A 562 39.34 21.71 15.27
N TYR A 563 40.20 22.35 16.06
CA TYR A 563 39.98 22.52 17.50
C TYR A 563 38.69 23.27 17.80
N LEU A 564 38.41 24.35 17.08
CA LEU A 564 37.17 25.12 17.24
C LEU A 564 35.94 24.30 16.87
N MET A 565 36.00 23.48 15.82
CA MET A 565 34.90 22.60 15.38
C MET A 565 34.48 21.54 16.42
N LEU A 566 35.31 21.22 17.42
CA LEU A 566 34.92 20.34 18.54
C LEU A 566 33.88 20.98 19.47
N SER A 567 33.73 22.30 19.41
CA SER A 567 32.89 23.10 20.33
C SER A 567 31.86 23.96 19.60
N ASP A 568 32.18 24.44 18.39
CA ASP A 568 31.34 25.30 17.57
C ASP A 568 30.49 24.47 16.59
N VAL A 569 29.26 24.17 16.99
CA VAL A 569 28.31 23.36 16.21
C VAL A 569 27.85 24.06 14.94
N GLU A 570 27.77 25.40 14.96
CA GLU A 570 27.28 26.18 13.82
C GLU A 570 28.26 26.08 12.66
N HIS A 571 29.55 26.25 12.95
CA HIS A 571 30.63 26.21 11.97
C HIS A 571 31.22 24.81 11.74
N LEU A 572 30.70 23.77 12.41
CA LEU A 572 31.11 22.39 12.16
C LEU A 572 30.76 21.95 10.73
N ASP A 573 31.79 21.70 9.93
CA ASP A 573 31.74 21.10 8.60
C ASP A 573 32.20 19.64 8.70
N VAL A 574 31.23 18.72 8.69
CA VAL A 574 31.49 17.28 8.89
C VAL A 574 32.36 16.70 7.78
N PRO A 575 32.05 16.89 6.47
CA PRO A 575 32.93 16.43 5.38
C PRO A 575 34.38 16.92 5.50
N TRP A 576 34.59 18.19 5.86
CA TRP A 576 35.94 18.74 5.98
C TRP A 576 36.67 18.22 7.22
N ALA A 577 35.97 18.08 8.35
CA ALA A 577 36.55 17.70 9.63
C ALA A 577 36.80 16.19 9.76
N ALA A 578 35.90 15.34 9.24
CA ALA A 578 35.91 13.90 9.48
C ALA A 578 37.25 13.23 9.10
N GLY A 579 37.75 13.48 7.89
CA GLY A 579 39.01 12.88 7.45
C GLY A 579 40.23 13.39 8.23
N ARG A 580 40.22 14.66 8.66
CA ARG A 580 41.31 15.25 9.45
C ARG A 580 41.31 14.73 10.89
N PHE A 581 40.13 14.61 11.51
CA PHE A 581 39.99 13.97 12.82
C PHE A 581 40.33 12.48 12.78
N THR A 582 40.01 11.79 11.68
CA THR A 582 40.38 10.38 11.49
C THR A 582 41.90 10.21 11.49
N LYS A 583 42.63 11.06 10.75
CA LYS A 583 44.10 11.08 10.74
C LYS A 583 44.68 11.44 12.10
N LEU A 584 44.14 12.47 12.74
CA LEU A 584 44.58 12.89 14.07
C LEU A 584 44.37 11.76 15.11
N TRP A 585 43.25 11.06 15.04
CA TRP A 585 42.97 9.95 15.95
C TRP A 585 43.87 8.75 15.67
N ALA A 586 44.10 8.43 14.39
CA ALA A 586 45.05 7.41 13.98
C ALA A 586 46.45 7.71 14.53
N GLU A 587 46.94 8.95 14.39
CA GLU A 587 48.24 9.39 14.94
C GLU A 587 48.32 9.20 16.46
N VAL A 588 47.27 9.55 17.20
CA VAL A 588 47.20 9.36 18.65
C VAL A 588 47.31 7.87 19.00
N LEU A 589 46.56 7.02 18.31
CA LEU A 589 46.49 5.59 18.58
C LEU A 589 47.72 4.81 18.09
N GLN A 590 48.42 5.31 17.07
CA GLN A 590 49.56 4.63 16.44
C GLN A 590 50.74 4.47 17.38
N THR A 591 50.85 5.33 18.40
CA THR A 591 51.83 5.18 19.49
C THR A 591 51.68 3.88 20.29
N THR A 592 50.51 3.24 20.20
CA THR A 592 50.13 2.03 20.94
C THR A 592 49.66 0.89 20.03
N SER A 593 49.78 1.04 18.71
CA SER A 593 49.20 0.12 17.72
C SER A 593 50.25 -0.48 16.79
N ASN A 594 50.05 -1.75 16.42
CA ASN A 594 50.81 -2.44 15.37
C ASN A 594 50.06 -2.47 14.03
N ILE A 595 48.89 -1.81 13.93
CA ILE A 595 48.06 -1.78 12.72
C ILE A 595 48.63 -0.74 11.75
N PRO A 596 48.76 -1.05 10.45
CA PRO A 596 49.14 -0.07 9.43
C PRO A 596 48.19 1.14 9.44
N GLU A 597 48.74 2.34 9.26
CA GLU A 597 47.96 3.60 9.31
C GLU A 597 46.77 3.61 8.34
N THR A 598 46.93 3.03 7.15
CA THR A 598 45.88 2.93 6.13
C THR A 598 44.70 2.06 6.58
N GLU A 599 44.97 0.93 7.23
CA GLU A 599 43.93 0.07 7.79
C GLU A 599 43.28 0.71 9.01
N LEU A 600 44.07 1.36 9.86
CA LEU A 600 43.58 2.05 11.05
C LEU A 600 42.63 3.19 10.66
N THR A 601 43.03 4.08 9.76
CA THR A 601 42.18 5.18 9.28
C THR A 601 40.87 4.70 8.66
N ALA A 602 40.88 3.59 7.90
CA ALA A 602 39.68 2.99 7.33
C ALA A 602 38.70 2.49 8.42
N GLN A 603 39.21 1.88 9.50
CA GLN A 603 38.37 1.44 10.63
C GLN A 603 37.80 2.63 11.42
N LEU A 604 38.57 3.71 11.59
CA LEU A 604 38.16 4.87 12.41
C LEU A 604 37.21 5.83 11.68
N ALA A 605 37.30 5.95 10.35
CA ALA A 605 36.58 6.96 9.57
C ALA A 605 35.06 6.95 9.79
N GLY A 606 34.47 5.75 9.87
CA GLY A 606 33.03 5.58 10.09
C GLY A 606 32.57 6.10 11.46
N HIS A 607 33.39 5.89 12.49
CA HIS A 607 33.11 6.32 13.86
C HIS A 607 33.24 7.83 14.02
N VAL A 608 34.30 8.42 13.46
CA VAL A 608 34.55 9.88 13.50
C VAL A 608 33.44 10.64 12.79
N SER A 609 33.11 10.23 11.55
CA SER A 609 32.07 10.90 10.76
C SER A 609 30.72 10.88 11.49
N TYR A 610 30.34 9.73 12.05
CA TYR A 610 29.09 9.57 12.79
C TYR A 610 29.07 10.39 14.08
N TYR A 611 30.18 10.43 14.84
CA TYR A 611 30.26 11.26 16.03
C TYR A 611 30.10 12.76 15.72
N LEU A 612 30.73 13.23 14.63
CA LEU A 612 30.61 14.62 14.20
C LEU A 612 29.19 14.96 13.68
N SER A 613 28.50 14.02 13.02
CA SER A 613 27.09 14.24 12.64
C SER A 613 26.20 14.36 13.87
N LEU A 614 26.42 13.54 14.92
CA LEU A 614 25.70 13.65 16.19
C LEU A 614 25.92 15.02 16.87
N ILE A 615 27.12 15.59 16.79
CA ILE A 615 27.38 16.97 17.26
C ILE A 615 26.60 17.96 16.41
N LYS A 616 26.65 17.85 15.08
CA LYS A 616 25.96 18.77 14.15
C LYS A 616 24.45 18.79 14.38
N GLU A 617 23.88 17.63 14.67
CA GLU A 617 22.46 17.43 14.98
C GLU A 617 22.09 17.82 16.43
N ARG A 618 23.05 18.32 17.22
CA ARG A 618 22.87 18.71 18.63
C ARG A 618 22.41 17.56 19.53
N LYS A 619 22.71 16.31 19.15
CA LYS A 619 22.44 15.10 19.95
C LYS A 619 23.52 14.82 21.00
N VAL A 620 24.69 15.45 20.87
CA VAL A 620 25.82 15.33 21.79
C VAL A 620 26.25 16.71 22.25
N THR A 621 26.53 16.86 23.55
CA THR A 621 27.08 18.09 24.11
C THR A 621 28.55 18.24 23.67
N PRO A 622 28.92 19.32 22.96
CA PRO A 622 30.30 19.58 22.57
C PRO A 622 31.21 19.78 23.80
N ILE A 623 32.49 19.42 23.68
CA ILE A 623 33.46 19.62 24.77
C ILE A 623 33.88 21.10 24.80
N PRO A 624 33.96 21.75 25.98
CA PRO A 624 34.38 23.14 26.08
C PRO A 624 35.83 23.34 25.61
N ARG A 625 36.06 24.45 24.92
CA ARG A 625 37.38 24.89 24.46
C ARG A 625 38.09 25.75 25.50
N GLN A 626 39.42 25.81 25.45
CA GLN A 626 40.22 26.73 26.26
C GLN A 626 40.28 28.10 25.58
N GLU A 627 39.48 29.06 26.06
CA GLU A 627 39.37 30.39 25.43
C GLU A 627 40.72 31.15 25.40
N GLU A 628 41.55 31.02 26.44
CA GLU A 628 42.88 31.64 26.46
C GLU A 628 43.80 31.10 25.37
N LEU A 629 43.79 29.78 25.14
CA LEU A 629 44.58 29.15 24.09
C LEU A 629 44.10 29.58 22.70
N VAL A 630 42.79 29.65 22.49
CA VAL A 630 42.20 30.13 21.24
C VAL A 630 42.60 31.58 20.98
N ALA A 631 42.52 32.44 21.99
CA ALA A 631 42.91 33.84 21.87
C ALA A 631 44.40 33.97 21.53
N SER A 632 45.27 33.23 22.22
CA SER A 632 46.71 33.20 21.95
C SER A 632 47.02 32.70 20.54
N ALA A 633 46.43 31.58 20.10
CA ALA A 633 46.65 31.04 18.77
C ALA A 633 46.15 31.98 17.67
N ARG A 634 44.96 32.58 17.86
CA ARG A 634 44.43 33.60 16.94
C ARG A 634 45.36 34.82 16.85
N ALA A 635 45.88 35.31 17.98
CA ALA A 635 46.80 36.45 17.97
C ALA A 635 48.09 36.14 17.20
N THR A 636 48.71 34.98 17.44
CA THR A 636 49.91 34.55 16.70
C THR A 636 49.63 34.40 15.21
N LEU A 637 48.53 33.75 14.83
CA LEU A 637 48.15 33.55 13.43
C LEU A 637 47.77 34.87 12.75
N GLN A 638 47.12 35.80 13.46
CA GLN A 638 46.76 37.12 12.94
C GLN A 638 47.99 38.02 12.74
N ALA A 639 49.06 37.82 13.53
CA ALA A 639 50.34 38.53 13.38
C ALA A 639 51.12 38.12 12.12
N VAL A 640 50.80 36.98 11.50
CA VAL A 640 51.40 36.58 10.22
C VAL A 640 51.03 37.60 9.14
N PRO A 641 52.00 38.05 8.30
CA PRO A 641 51.74 39.05 7.28
C PRO A 641 50.53 38.70 6.39
N VAL A 642 49.59 39.64 6.24
CA VAL A 642 48.30 39.45 5.54
C VAL A 642 48.48 38.78 4.17
N ARG A 643 49.45 39.26 3.38
CA ARG A 643 49.73 38.69 2.05
C ARG A 643 50.12 37.22 2.10
N LYS A 644 50.97 36.82 3.06
CA LYS A 644 51.34 35.41 3.26
C LYS A 644 50.11 34.58 3.64
N ARG A 645 49.26 35.08 4.55
CA ARG A 645 48.02 34.39 4.95
C ARG A 645 47.08 34.16 3.78
N TYR A 646 46.89 35.18 2.93
CA TYR A 646 46.04 35.11 1.76
C TYR A 646 46.64 34.17 0.70
N TYR A 647 47.94 34.26 0.47
CA TYR A 647 48.66 33.34 -0.41
C TYR A 647 48.46 31.88 0.02
N ASP A 648 48.66 31.62 1.32
CA ASP A 648 48.53 30.29 1.89
C ASP A 648 47.09 29.76 1.82
N LEU A 649 46.10 30.64 2.00
CA LEU A 649 44.68 30.28 1.95
C LEU A 649 44.18 30.02 0.52
N PHE A 650 44.59 30.83 -0.45
CA PHE A 650 44.04 30.78 -1.82
C PHE A 650 44.88 29.95 -2.80
N VAL A 651 46.19 29.82 -2.56
CA VAL A 651 47.13 29.14 -3.44
C VAL A 651 47.71 27.90 -2.78
N THR A 652 48.37 28.03 -1.62
CA THR A 652 49.07 26.91 -0.98
C THR A 652 48.09 25.79 -0.58
N SER A 653 46.87 26.14 -0.18
CA SER A 653 45.80 25.20 0.21
C SER A 653 45.51 24.14 -0.85
N LEU A 654 45.52 24.53 -2.12
CA LEU A 654 45.23 23.65 -3.25
C LEU A 654 46.26 22.54 -3.41
N SER A 655 47.52 22.78 -3.03
CA SER A 655 48.57 21.75 -3.09
C SER A 655 48.33 20.60 -2.11
N LYS A 656 47.51 20.83 -1.08
CA LYS A 656 47.17 19.86 -0.03
C LYS A 656 45.79 19.23 -0.20
N GLU A 657 45.04 19.61 -1.24
CA GLU A 657 43.70 19.08 -1.48
C GLU A 657 43.71 17.67 -2.07
N LYS A 658 42.86 16.81 -1.50
CA LYS A 658 42.74 15.40 -1.86
C LYS A 658 41.30 15.01 -2.16
N TYR A 659 41.13 13.98 -2.98
CA TYR A 659 39.84 13.32 -3.19
C TYR A 659 39.42 12.56 -1.94
N ASP A 660 40.33 11.77 -1.37
CA ASP A 660 40.20 11.15 -0.06
C ASP A 660 41.15 11.83 0.94
N PRO A 661 40.61 12.60 1.90
CA PRO A 661 41.42 13.25 2.93
C PRO A 661 42.19 12.25 3.82
N THR A 662 41.72 11.01 3.95
CA THR A 662 42.36 9.95 4.74
C THR A 662 43.43 9.20 3.95
N GLY A 663 43.33 9.17 2.63
CA GLY A 663 44.30 8.52 1.74
C GLY A 663 45.69 9.16 1.69
N ASP A 664 46.57 8.49 0.93
CA ASP A 664 47.98 8.83 0.76
C ASP A 664 48.21 10.14 -0.01
N ASN A 665 49.46 10.58 -0.13
CA ASN A 665 49.84 11.78 -0.89
C ASN A 665 50.10 11.48 -2.38
N SER A 666 49.62 10.35 -2.90
CA SER A 666 49.84 9.95 -4.28
C SER A 666 49.24 10.96 -5.26
N ARG A 667 49.79 10.96 -6.48
CA ARG A 667 49.29 11.75 -7.60
C ARG A 667 47.80 11.52 -7.86
N ALA A 668 47.33 10.28 -7.74
CA ALA A 668 45.94 9.90 -7.98
C ALA A 668 44.99 10.47 -6.91
N ASN A 669 45.44 10.60 -5.67
CA ASN A 669 44.62 11.12 -4.58
C ASN A 669 44.63 12.66 -4.50
N ARG A 670 45.63 13.34 -5.06
CA ARG A 670 45.66 14.82 -5.10
C ARG A 670 44.66 15.34 -6.13
N LYS A 671 43.84 16.32 -5.75
CA LYS A 671 42.94 17.01 -6.70
C LYS A 671 43.72 17.83 -7.73
N PHE A 672 44.82 18.42 -7.29
CA PHE A 672 45.75 19.22 -8.10
C PHE A 672 47.15 18.58 -7.99
N PRO A 673 47.40 17.49 -8.75
CA PRO A 673 48.69 16.83 -8.72
C PRO A 673 49.79 17.71 -9.32
N PRO A 674 51.04 17.61 -8.82
CA PRO A 674 52.17 18.24 -9.47
C PRO A 674 52.39 17.65 -10.88
N HIS A 675 53.01 18.44 -11.74
CA HIS A 675 53.37 18.03 -13.10
C HIS A 675 54.86 17.73 -13.19
N THR A 676 55.22 16.58 -13.79
CA THR A 676 56.61 16.12 -13.95
C THR A 676 56.88 15.60 -15.35
N LEU A 677 58.15 15.60 -15.78
CA LEU A 677 58.55 15.00 -17.06
C LEU A 677 58.30 13.48 -17.09
N GLY A 678 58.54 12.79 -15.96
CA GLY A 678 58.34 11.36 -15.82
C GLY A 678 56.89 10.93 -16.03
N ASP A 679 55.95 11.65 -15.41
CA ASP A 679 54.51 11.39 -15.59
C ASP A 679 54.04 11.70 -17.01
N MET A 680 54.60 12.73 -17.65
CA MET A 680 54.21 13.15 -19.00
C MET A 680 54.53 12.10 -20.08
N PHE A 681 55.61 11.33 -19.91
CA PHE A 681 56.04 10.26 -20.82
C PHE A 681 55.96 8.86 -20.19
N SER A 682 55.06 8.63 -19.23
CA SER A 682 54.88 7.32 -18.61
C SER A 682 54.49 6.23 -19.63
N ASP A 683 53.83 6.63 -20.72
CA ASP A 683 53.44 5.80 -21.87
C ASP A 683 54.59 5.56 -22.87
N ARG A 684 55.68 6.34 -22.80
CA ARG A 684 56.83 6.28 -23.71
C ARG A 684 58.17 6.37 -22.95
N PRO A 685 58.54 5.33 -22.20
CA PRO A 685 59.77 5.34 -21.39
C PRO A 685 61.06 5.50 -22.22
N ASP A 686 61.03 5.17 -23.52
CA ASP A 686 62.18 5.38 -24.42
C ASP A 686 62.51 6.86 -24.64
N VAL A 687 61.50 7.75 -24.57
CA VAL A 687 61.73 9.20 -24.66
C VAL A 687 62.54 9.71 -23.46
N LEU A 688 62.31 9.13 -22.27
CA LEU A 688 63.04 9.48 -21.04
C LEU A 688 64.51 9.03 -21.07
N LYS A 689 64.90 8.16 -22.02
CA LYS A 689 66.31 7.82 -22.28
C LYS A 689 67.02 8.90 -23.12
N VAL A 690 66.26 9.74 -23.81
CA VAL A 690 66.75 10.76 -24.75
C VAL A 690 66.62 12.17 -24.16
N ILE A 691 65.41 12.54 -23.72
CA ILE A 691 65.12 13.78 -23.01
C ILE A 691 65.24 13.51 -21.51
N ALA A 692 66.20 14.17 -20.87
CA ALA A 692 66.49 13.99 -19.46
C ALA A 692 66.21 15.27 -18.65
N SER A 693 65.95 15.07 -17.36
CA SER A 693 65.88 16.12 -16.35
C SER A 693 67.24 16.23 -15.64
N LYS A 694 67.79 17.45 -15.49
CA LYS A 694 69.06 17.67 -14.77
C LYS A 694 68.92 17.26 -13.31
N LEU A 695 67.84 17.70 -12.65
CA LEU A 695 67.55 17.37 -11.27
C LEU A 695 67.37 15.87 -11.06
N TYR A 696 66.71 15.17 -11.98
CA TYR A 696 66.55 13.72 -11.90
C TYR A 696 67.89 13.00 -12.05
N ASN A 697 68.78 13.47 -12.92
CA ASN A 697 70.09 12.87 -13.08
C ASN A 697 70.94 13.02 -11.81
N GLU A 698 70.94 14.20 -11.18
CA GLU A 698 71.74 14.52 -9.99
C GLU A 698 71.19 13.92 -8.70
N LYS A 699 69.88 14.04 -8.47
CA LYS A 699 69.23 13.75 -7.18
C LYS A 699 68.19 12.64 -7.23
N LYS A 700 67.93 12.06 -8.42
CA LYS A 700 66.83 11.09 -8.64
C LYS A 700 65.46 11.64 -8.25
N LEU A 701 65.30 12.96 -8.35
CA LEU A 701 64.05 13.69 -8.09
C LEU A 701 63.65 14.44 -9.36
N TRP A 702 62.41 14.26 -9.81
CA TRP A 702 61.91 15.02 -10.95
C TRP A 702 61.72 16.48 -10.56
N LYS A 703 62.04 17.41 -11.47
CA LYS A 703 61.60 18.80 -11.30
C LYS A 703 60.08 18.83 -11.46
N GLU A 704 59.40 19.31 -10.43
CA GLU A 704 57.95 19.38 -10.38
C GLU A 704 57.47 20.81 -10.60
N VAL A 705 56.34 20.97 -11.29
CA VAL A 705 55.50 22.17 -11.21
C VAL A 705 54.37 21.86 -10.24
N ASP A 706 54.28 22.59 -9.13
CA ASP A 706 53.24 22.29 -8.13
C ASP A 706 51.83 22.47 -8.70
N GLY A 707 50.89 21.67 -8.19
CA GLY A 707 49.49 21.65 -8.62
C GLY A 707 48.82 23.02 -8.81
N PRO A 708 48.96 24.00 -7.89
CA PRO A 708 48.36 25.33 -8.05
C PRO A 708 48.86 26.08 -9.30
N TYR A 709 50.05 25.76 -9.82
CA TYR A 709 50.63 26.39 -11.00
C TYR A 709 50.45 25.58 -12.29
N THR A 710 49.54 24.61 -12.29
CA THR A 710 49.08 23.93 -13.50
C THR A 710 47.83 24.62 -14.05
N GLU A 711 47.40 24.33 -15.27
CA GLU A 711 46.15 24.85 -15.85
C GLU A 711 44.97 24.67 -14.89
N LYS A 712 44.77 23.44 -14.42
CA LYS A 712 43.67 23.09 -13.51
C LYS A 712 43.77 23.86 -12.19
N GLY A 713 44.97 23.96 -11.62
CA GLY A 713 45.21 24.72 -10.39
C GLY A 713 45.00 26.22 -10.59
N HIS A 714 45.42 26.76 -11.73
CA HIS A 714 45.28 28.17 -12.07
C HIS A 714 43.83 28.61 -12.05
N PHE A 715 42.96 27.87 -12.72
CA PHE A 715 41.53 28.19 -12.74
C PHE A 715 40.91 28.17 -11.34
N GLU A 716 41.31 27.24 -10.47
CA GLU A 716 40.84 27.20 -9.08
C GLU A 716 41.39 28.38 -8.26
N VAL A 717 42.67 28.74 -8.44
CA VAL A 717 43.26 29.92 -7.81
C VAL A 717 42.50 31.19 -8.23
N VAL A 718 42.21 31.36 -9.52
CA VAL A 718 41.42 32.49 -10.01
C VAL A 718 40.01 32.49 -9.40
N GLY A 719 39.37 31.33 -9.29
CA GLY A 719 38.10 31.17 -8.59
C GLY A 719 38.16 31.60 -7.12
N ASN A 720 39.21 31.18 -6.40
CA ASN A 720 39.47 31.57 -5.01
C ASN A 720 39.70 33.08 -4.87
N PHE A 721 40.40 33.72 -5.82
CA PHE A 721 40.56 35.16 -5.85
C PHE A 721 39.22 35.86 -6.10
N ALA A 722 38.37 35.32 -6.98
CA ALA A 722 37.05 35.87 -7.27
C ALA A 722 36.12 35.85 -6.04
N ASP A 723 36.08 34.75 -5.29
CA ASP A 723 35.28 34.63 -4.06
C ASP A 723 36.07 35.02 -2.79
N SER A 724 37.23 35.68 -2.93
CA SER A 724 38.17 35.94 -1.84
C SER A 724 37.54 36.61 -0.63
N VAL A 725 36.64 37.58 -0.83
CA VAL A 725 35.96 38.28 0.27
C VAL A 725 34.87 37.44 0.90
N GLY A 726 34.17 36.63 0.12
CA GLY A 726 33.22 35.65 0.64
C GLY A 726 33.92 34.63 1.53
N LEU A 727 35.04 34.08 1.04
CA LEU A 727 35.88 33.09 1.72
C LEU A 727 36.53 33.66 2.99
N LEU A 728 37.11 34.85 2.94
CA LEU A 728 37.73 35.46 4.12
C LEU A 728 36.72 35.75 5.24
N LYS A 729 35.51 36.20 4.87
CA LYS A 729 34.44 36.46 5.85
C LYS A 729 33.83 35.17 6.40
N SER A 730 33.56 34.19 5.55
CA SER A 730 33.01 32.89 5.98
C SER A 730 33.98 32.11 6.86
N GLU A 731 35.28 32.41 6.78
CA GLU A 731 36.33 31.79 7.59
C GLU A 731 36.85 32.68 8.74
N ALA A 732 36.29 33.89 8.92
CA ALA A 732 36.72 34.84 9.94
C ALA A 732 36.49 34.34 11.38
N TRP A 733 35.59 33.37 11.55
CA TRP A 733 35.37 32.71 12.84
C TRP A 733 36.59 31.86 13.28
N VAL A 734 37.50 31.49 12.37
CA VAL A 734 38.75 30.78 12.72
C VAL A 734 39.82 31.76 13.16
N VAL A 735 40.24 32.64 12.23
CA VAL A 735 41.20 33.72 12.45
C VAL A 735 40.53 35.02 12.00
N PRO A 736 40.13 35.91 12.92
CA PRO A 736 39.53 37.19 12.57
C PRO A 736 40.47 38.07 11.73
N LEU A 737 39.89 38.92 10.90
CA LEU A 737 40.64 39.96 10.21
C LEU A 737 41.22 40.95 11.23
N ALA A 738 42.47 41.38 11.00
CA ALA A 738 43.12 42.40 11.80
C ALA A 738 42.40 43.75 11.64
N PRO A 739 42.48 44.64 12.65
CA PRO A 739 41.91 45.98 12.55
C PRO A 739 42.41 46.71 11.29
N GLY A 740 41.49 47.22 10.46
CA GLY A 740 41.81 47.90 9.21
C GLY A 740 42.14 47.00 8.01
N GLU A 741 42.30 45.68 8.20
CA GLU A 741 42.56 44.72 7.12
C GLU A 741 41.41 44.67 6.12
N GLU A 742 40.16 44.78 6.58
CA GLU A 742 38.97 44.72 5.72
C GLU A 742 38.97 45.80 4.64
N ALA A 743 39.43 47.01 4.96
CA ALA A 743 39.55 48.11 4.00
C ALA A 743 40.70 47.92 3.00
N ALA A 744 41.73 47.16 3.38
CA ALA A 744 42.94 46.92 2.59
C ALA A 744 42.94 45.60 1.80
N ILE A 745 41.84 44.82 1.84
CA ILE A 745 41.74 43.51 1.18
C ILE A 745 42.15 43.59 -0.29
N SER A 746 41.60 44.55 -1.06
CA SER A 746 41.90 44.70 -2.49
C SER A 746 43.40 44.89 -2.75
N THR A 747 44.07 45.74 -1.96
CA THR A 747 45.49 46.01 -2.08
C THR A 747 46.34 44.79 -1.74
N HIS A 748 45.95 44.02 -0.72
CA HIS A 748 46.63 42.78 -0.38
C HIS A 748 46.45 41.73 -1.48
N LEU A 749 45.23 41.54 -2.00
CA LEU A 749 44.95 40.60 -3.09
C LEU A 749 45.73 40.92 -4.36
N GLU A 750 45.84 42.20 -4.72
CA GLU A 750 46.69 42.67 -5.82
C GLU A 750 48.15 42.24 -5.65
N GLY A 751 48.68 42.34 -4.43
CA GLY A 751 50.04 41.90 -4.09
C GLY A 751 50.21 40.38 -4.17
N VAL A 752 49.23 39.63 -3.68
CA VAL A 752 49.23 38.15 -3.73
C VAL A 752 49.13 37.66 -5.18
N ALA A 753 48.30 38.29 -6.01
CA ALA A 753 48.20 37.97 -7.43
C ALA A 753 49.52 38.21 -8.16
N ALA A 754 50.20 39.34 -7.89
CA ALA A 754 51.52 39.61 -8.45
C ALA A 754 52.57 38.55 -8.03
N GLU A 755 52.58 38.17 -6.74
CA GLU A 755 53.46 37.11 -6.23
C GLU A 755 53.15 35.74 -6.85
N TYR A 756 51.86 35.41 -7.01
CA TYR A 756 51.42 34.17 -7.65
C TYR A 756 51.89 34.10 -9.10
N ASN A 757 51.72 35.17 -9.88
CA ASN A 757 52.18 35.21 -11.28
C ASN A 757 53.69 35.05 -11.39
N ALA A 758 54.46 35.74 -10.56
CA ALA A 758 55.91 35.63 -10.55
C ALA A 758 56.36 34.18 -10.27
N ARG A 759 55.73 33.51 -9.28
CA ARG A 759 56.00 32.11 -8.95
C ARG A 759 55.52 31.14 -10.04
N TYR A 760 54.38 31.40 -10.67
CA TYR A 760 53.87 30.61 -11.79
C TYR A 760 54.84 30.60 -12.96
N ILE A 761 55.33 31.78 -13.33
CA ILE A 761 56.34 31.94 -14.39
C ILE A 761 57.63 31.21 -13.99
N ALA A 762 58.12 31.41 -12.76
CA ALA A 762 59.33 30.76 -12.29
C ALA A 762 59.23 29.23 -12.32
N GLN A 763 58.11 28.64 -11.89
CA GLN A 763 57.89 27.18 -11.90
C GLN A 763 58.03 26.60 -13.31
N TRP A 764 57.38 27.20 -14.31
CA TRP A 764 57.43 26.73 -15.69
C TRP A 764 58.77 27.03 -16.39
N VAL A 765 59.41 28.16 -16.08
CA VAL A 765 60.76 28.49 -16.55
C VAL A 765 61.76 27.47 -16.02
N ASP A 766 61.75 27.21 -14.70
CA ASP A 766 62.66 26.26 -14.08
C ASP A 766 62.42 24.83 -14.60
N TRP A 767 61.15 24.44 -14.78
CA TRP A 767 60.79 23.13 -15.33
C TRP A 767 61.34 22.96 -16.75
N MET A 768 61.13 23.94 -17.63
CA MET A 768 61.68 23.91 -18.99
C MET A 768 63.21 23.94 -19.01
N ALA A 769 63.85 24.74 -18.15
CA ALA A 769 65.30 24.86 -18.07
C ALA A 769 66.00 23.60 -17.52
N ASP A 770 65.27 22.77 -16.77
CA ASP A 770 65.70 21.47 -16.28
C ASP A 770 65.73 20.40 -17.39
N LEU A 771 64.90 20.55 -18.43
CA LEU A 771 64.85 19.64 -19.57
C LEU A 771 66.06 19.85 -20.49
N HIS A 772 66.68 18.75 -20.91
CA HIS A 772 67.73 18.76 -21.93
C HIS A 772 67.75 17.44 -22.68
N VAL A 773 68.33 17.44 -23.88
CA VAL A 773 68.68 16.19 -24.56
C VAL A 773 70.13 15.86 -24.26
N ARG A 774 70.42 14.56 -24.05
CA ARG A 774 71.79 14.08 -23.88
C ARG A 774 72.58 14.27 -25.18
N PRO A 775 73.79 14.86 -25.15
CA PRO A 775 74.62 14.93 -26.35
C PRO A 775 75.04 13.51 -26.77
N PRO A 776 74.89 13.12 -28.04
CA PRO A 776 75.27 11.80 -28.52
C PRO A 776 76.80 11.61 -28.48
N ALA A 777 77.26 10.46 -27.98
CA ALA A 777 78.69 10.16 -27.94
C ALA A 777 79.26 9.89 -29.34
N ASN A 778 78.47 9.28 -30.23
CA ASN A 778 78.86 8.86 -31.59
C ASN A 778 77.68 8.93 -32.57
N LEU A 779 77.93 8.69 -33.87
CA LEU A 779 76.91 8.77 -34.92
C LEU A 779 75.77 7.75 -34.75
N LYS A 780 76.06 6.54 -34.24
CA LYS A 780 75.05 5.51 -33.99
C LYS A 780 74.05 5.95 -32.91
N GLU A 781 74.55 6.58 -31.85
CA GLU A 781 73.71 7.17 -30.81
C GLU A 781 72.95 8.40 -31.33
N ALA A 782 73.59 9.26 -32.12
CA ALA A 782 72.94 10.42 -32.74
C ALA A 782 71.74 9.99 -33.60
N LYS A 783 71.91 8.97 -34.45
CA LYS A 783 70.84 8.39 -35.26
C LYS A 783 69.67 7.87 -34.42
N ALA A 784 69.95 7.18 -33.31
CA ALA A 784 68.92 6.68 -32.40
C ALA A 784 68.16 7.81 -31.70
N ILE A 785 68.86 8.86 -31.27
CA ILE A 785 68.27 10.07 -30.68
C ILE A 785 67.39 10.78 -31.70
N TYR A 786 67.87 10.99 -32.93
CA TYR A 786 67.10 11.67 -33.99
C TYR A 786 65.85 10.88 -34.37
N LEU A 787 65.95 9.55 -34.44
CA LEU A 787 64.81 8.69 -34.71
C LEU A 787 63.72 8.83 -33.64
N GLU A 788 64.09 8.83 -32.35
CA GLU A 788 63.10 8.94 -31.26
C GLU A 788 62.49 10.36 -31.18
N LEU A 789 63.29 11.41 -31.38
CA LEU A 789 62.83 12.80 -31.39
C LEU A 789 61.92 13.12 -32.60
N ALA A 790 62.11 12.43 -33.73
CA ALA A 790 61.32 12.59 -34.96
C ALA A 790 60.17 11.57 -35.10
N LYS A 791 59.94 10.73 -34.09
CA LYS A 791 58.84 9.76 -34.09
C LYS A 791 57.49 10.48 -33.93
N SER A 792 56.45 9.97 -34.59
CA SER A 792 55.08 10.52 -34.52
C SER A 792 54.62 10.67 -33.06
N ASP A 793 53.78 11.68 -32.78
CA ASP A 793 53.61 12.29 -31.45
C ASP A 793 54.94 12.87 -30.92
N TYR A 794 55.54 13.79 -31.69
CA TYR A 794 56.89 14.32 -31.45
C TYR A 794 57.10 14.72 -29.98
N PRO A 795 58.13 14.20 -29.29
CA PRO A 795 58.40 14.52 -27.88
C PRO A 795 58.49 16.03 -27.60
N TYR A 796 59.14 16.80 -28.49
CA TYR A 796 59.21 18.25 -28.38
C TYR A 796 57.85 18.93 -28.53
N LEU A 797 57.00 18.44 -29.44
CA LEU A 797 55.66 18.98 -29.62
C LEU A 797 54.81 18.70 -28.38
N ARG A 798 54.96 17.53 -27.76
CA ARG A 798 54.27 17.19 -26.50
C ARG A 798 54.68 18.11 -25.36
N ILE A 799 55.98 18.36 -25.18
CA ILE A 799 56.50 19.33 -24.19
C ILE A 799 55.92 20.74 -24.44
N LEU A 800 55.95 21.21 -25.69
CA LEU A 800 55.45 22.56 -26.03
C LEU A 800 53.93 22.67 -25.93
N ARG A 801 53.19 21.60 -26.23
CA ARG A 801 51.73 21.54 -25.99
C ARG A 801 51.41 21.56 -24.51
N THR A 802 52.16 20.84 -23.69
CA THR A 802 52.01 20.92 -22.23
C THR A 802 52.29 22.32 -21.71
N LEU A 803 53.36 22.97 -22.19
CA LEU A 803 53.63 24.37 -21.85
C LEU A 803 52.50 25.28 -22.32
N GLU A 804 51.94 25.04 -23.50
CA GLU A 804 50.82 25.79 -24.04
C GLU A 804 49.54 25.64 -23.20
N ASP A 805 49.12 24.41 -22.90
CA ASP A 805 47.92 24.11 -22.12
C ASP A 805 48.00 24.81 -20.74
N ASN A 806 49.19 24.84 -20.13
CA ASN A 806 49.39 25.43 -18.82
C ASN A 806 49.75 26.93 -18.81
N THR A 807 49.99 27.58 -19.95
CA THR A 807 50.37 29.02 -19.96
C THR A 807 49.52 29.88 -20.89
N GLN A 808 48.92 29.31 -21.93
CA GLN A 808 48.19 30.05 -22.97
C GLN A 808 46.66 29.93 -22.85
N TRP A 809 46.15 28.93 -22.12
CA TRP A 809 44.73 28.72 -21.80
C TRP A 809 43.78 28.89 -23.00
N LYS A 810 43.97 28.04 -24.02
CA LYS A 810 43.27 28.11 -25.32
C LYS A 810 41.76 27.95 -25.26
N ARG A 811 41.21 27.23 -24.27
CA ARG A 811 39.78 26.89 -24.21
C ARG A 811 38.89 28.02 -23.70
N ASP A 812 39.45 29.09 -23.15
CA ASP A 812 38.66 30.11 -22.45
C ASP A 812 39.19 31.53 -22.66
N ARG A 813 39.63 31.85 -23.90
CA ARG A 813 39.81 33.25 -24.31
C ARG A 813 38.55 34.11 -24.06
N ASP A 814 37.38 33.49 -24.02
CA ASP A 814 36.09 34.13 -23.73
C ASP A 814 35.73 34.18 -22.23
N ALA A 815 36.35 33.39 -21.34
CA ALA A 815 36.10 33.52 -19.90
C ALA A 815 36.84 34.73 -19.29
N PHE A 816 38.05 35.02 -19.78
CA PHE A 816 38.88 36.10 -19.26
C PHE A 816 38.62 37.47 -19.92
N ASN A 817 38.08 37.52 -21.14
CA ASN A 817 37.79 38.76 -21.88
C ASN A 817 36.30 39.13 -21.95
N ASN A 818 35.42 38.43 -21.24
CA ASN A 818 33.99 38.77 -21.27
C ASN A 818 33.65 39.75 -20.14
N PRO A 819 33.46 41.07 -20.43
CA PRO A 819 33.05 42.04 -19.43
C PRO A 819 31.70 41.67 -18.79
N THR A 820 30.87 40.83 -19.43
CA THR A 820 29.64 40.31 -18.82
C THR A 820 29.86 39.16 -17.85
N LEU A 821 30.97 38.40 -17.95
CA LEU A 821 31.31 37.37 -16.96
C LEU A 821 31.91 38.01 -15.71
N ASN A 822 32.86 38.94 -15.83
CA ASN A 822 33.35 39.75 -14.71
C ASN A 822 32.23 40.58 -14.05
N LYS A 823 31.28 41.08 -14.84
CA LYS A 823 30.10 41.79 -14.34
C LYS A 823 29.07 40.84 -13.71
N ARG A 824 28.82 39.65 -14.26
CA ARG A 824 27.97 38.61 -13.65
C ARG A 824 28.59 37.99 -12.40
N LEU A 825 29.91 37.81 -12.36
CA LEU A 825 30.67 37.35 -11.21
C LEU A 825 30.60 38.41 -10.11
N ASN A 826 30.89 39.68 -10.43
CA ASN A 826 30.70 40.80 -9.51
C ASN A 826 29.22 41.00 -9.09
N GLU A 827 28.24 40.77 -9.97
CA GLU A 827 26.81 40.88 -9.66
C GLU A 827 26.32 39.70 -8.80
N GLN A 828 26.76 38.47 -9.06
CA GLN A 828 26.44 37.28 -8.25
C GLN A 828 27.13 37.32 -6.89
N ILE A 829 28.38 37.78 -6.83
CA ILE A 829 29.13 38.01 -5.58
C ILE A 829 28.43 39.12 -4.79
N ASN A 830 28.12 40.27 -5.41
CA ASN A 830 27.37 41.34 -4.73
C ASN A 830 25.95 40.91 -4.34
N GLN A 831 25.28 40.05 -5.10
CA GLN A 831 23.96 39.52 -4.75
C GLN A 831 24.04 38.53 -3.58
N ARG A 832 25.02 37.62 -3.54
CA ARG A 832 25.23 36.67 -2.43
C ARG A 832 25.69 37.37 -1.15
N VAL A 833 26.57 38.36 -1.27
CA VAL A 833 27.02 39.21 -0.15
C VAL A 833 25.86 40.06 0.38
N LYS A 834 25.03 40.65 -0.50
CA LYS A 834 23.84 41.41 -0.12
C LYS A 834 22.77 40.53 0.54
N GLN A 835 22.58 39.29 0.07
CA GLN A 835 21.64 38.32 0.65
C GLN A 835 22.08 37.78 2.02
N ARG A 836 23.38 37.67 2.29
CA ARG A 836 23.89 37.13 3.58
C ARG A 836 24.26 38.20 4.61
N THR A 837 24.59 39.42 4.21
CA THR A 837 25.23 40.40 5.12
C THR A 837 24.72 41.85 5.00
N GLY A 838 23.89 42.18 4.02
CA GLY A 838 23.27 43.51 3.90
C GLY A 838 24.16 44.67 3.42
N PHE A 839 25.44 44.46 3.07
CA PHE A 839 26.35 45.52 2.60
C PHE A 839 26.92 45.25 1.19
N GLN A 840 27.27 46.32 0.46
CA GLN A 840 27.97 46.26 -0.84
C GLN A 840 29.45 46.60 -0.67
N VAL A 841 30.35 45.73 -1.11
CA VAL A 841 31.79 46.02 -1.19
C VAL A 841 32.15 46.25 -2.66
N LYS A 842 32.62 47.45 -3.00
CA LYS A 842 33.17 47.75 -4.33
C LYS A 842 34.64 47.30 -4.37
N ILE A 843 34.91 46.15 -4.98
CA ILE A 843 36.27 45.66 -5.21
C ILE A 843 36.55 45.71 -6.70
N ASP A 844 37.67 46.31 -7.07
CA ASP A 844 38.10 46.42 -8.46
C ASP A 844 38.87 45.16 -8.89
N MET A 845 38.11 44.07 -9.11
CA MET A 845 38.65 42.78 -9.54
C MET A 845 39.33 42.81 -10.91
N SER A 846 39.13 43.88 -11.70
CA SER A 846 39.72 44.03 -13.03
C SER A 846 41.25 44.06 -12.98
N LYS A 847 41.82 44.80 -12.01
CA LYS A 847 43.27 44.91 -11.82
C LYS A 847 43.94 43.62 -11.36
N VAL A 848 43.21 42.80 -10.60
CA VAL A 848 43.67 41.46 -10.19
C VAL A 848 43.66 40.52 -11.40
N GLY A 849 42.59 40.55 -12.20
CA GLY A 849 42.48 39.77 -13.45
C GLY A 849 43.55 40.13 -14.49
N ASP A 850 43.80 41.42 -14.71
CA ASP A 850 44.84 41.89 -15.64
C ASP A 850 46.23 41.37 -15.29
N ARG A 851 46.55 41.30 -13.99
CA ARG A 851 47.81 40.73 -13.52
C ARG A 851 47.86 39.23 -13.80
N LEU A 852 46.80 38.48 -13.48
CA LEU A 852 46.73 37.03 -13.69
C LEU A 852 46.91 36.62 -15.18
N ASN A 853 46.54 37.51 -16.10
CA ASN A 853 46.72 37.30 -17.55
C ASN A 853 48.18 37.46 -18.05
N ALA A 854 49.10 37.99 -17.23
CA ALA A 854 50.49 38.26 -17.63
C ALA A 854 51.29 36.99 -17.97
N ILE A 855 50.92 35.84 -17.42
CA ILE A 855 51.60 34.55 -17.65
C ILE A 855 51.60 34.16 -19.14
N SER A 856 50.50 34.42 -19.86
CA SER A 856 50.37 34.05 -21.27
C SER A 856 51.36 34.76 -22.18
N ILE A 857 51.57 36.06 -21.93
CA ILE A 857 52.50 36.93 -22.68
C ILE A 857 53.93 36.39 -22.57
N GLU A 858 54.29 35.96 -21.37
CA GLU A 858 55.64 35.55 -20.97
C GLU A 858 56.13 34.24 -21.60
N PHE A 859 55.23 33.37 -22.06
CA PHE A 859 55.56 32.10 -22.74
C PHE A 859 55.12 32.05 -24.21
N LYS A 860 54.38 33.06 -24.69
CA LYS A 860 53.81 33.10 -26.04
C LYS A 860 54.83 32.78 -27.13
N ARG A 861 56.00 33.44 -27.09
CA ARG A 861 57.08 33.21 -28.07
C ARG A 861 57.68 31.81 -27.97
N THR A 862 57.79 31.25 -26.77
CA THR A 862 58.31 29.88 -26.59
C THR A 862 57.37 28.85 -27.19
N VAL A 863 56.05 29.03 -27.01
CA VAL A 863 55.02 28.14 -27.56
C VAL A 863 54.93 28.24 -29.09
N GLU A 864 55.04 29.47 -29.64
CA GLU A 864 55.04 29.76 -31.09
C GLU A 864 56.17 29.03 -31.86
N PHE A 865 57.17 28.47 -31.17
CA PHE A 865 58.19 27.64 -31.80
C PHE A 865 57.63 26.34 -32.39
N GLY A 866 56.73 25.68 -31.64
CA GLY A 866 56.17 24.37 -32.01
C GLY A 866 54.71 24.38 -32.42
N ILE A 867 54.00 25.48 -32.14
CA ILE A 867 52.54 25.55 -32.31
C ILE A 867 52.18 26.84 -33.05
N PRO A 868 51.42 26.77 -34.17
CA PRO A 868 51.12 27.95 -34.98
C PRO A 868 50.10 28.87 -34.28
N THR A 869 50.22 30.17 -34.53
CA THR A 869 49.44 31.25 -33.87
C THR A 869 48.06 31.54 -34.48
N ALA A 870 47.59 30.76 -35.45
CA ALA A 870 46.41 31.12 -36.24
C ALA A 870 45.09 31.09 -35.41
N PRO A 871 44.21 32.10 -35.56
CA PRO A 871 42.85 32.06 -35.03
C PRO A 871 42.02 31.14 -35.93
N SER A 872 41.47 30.06 -35.37
CA SER A 872 40.83 28.92 -36.04
C SER A 872 41.82 27.88 -36.60
N GLY A 873 41.70 26.64 -36.12
CA GLY A 873 42.63 25.51 -36.32
C GLY A 873 42.75 24.95 -37.74
N SER A 874 43.01 25.79 -38.74
CA SER A 874 43.19 25.42 -40.15
C SER A 874 44.62 25.53 -40.67
N ALA A 875 45.57 26.08 -39.91
CA ALA A 875 46.99 26.02 -40.28
C ALA A 875 47.57 24.64 -39.94
N PRO A 876 48.04 23.84 -40.91
CA PRO A 876 48.64 22.55 -40.63
C PRO A 876 49.91 22.75 -39.78
N ILE A 877 50.14 21.87 -38.80
CA ILE A 877 51.32 21.83 -37.90
C ILE A 877 52.66 21.80 -38.68
N THR A 878 52.60 21.56 -39.99
CA THR A 878 53.70 21.39 -40.93
C THR A 878 54.55 22.64 -41.19
N ASP A 879 54.12 23.86 -40.83
CA ASP A 879 54.86 25.11 -41.09
C ASP A 879 55.34 25.84 -39.81
N THR A 880 55.83 25.09 -38.82
CA THR A 880 56.38 25.63 -37.57
C THR A 880 57.92 25.57 -37.56
N SER A 881 58.57 26.38 -36.72
CA SER A 881 60.04 26.29 -36.54
C SER A 881 60.45 24.89 -36.04
N LEU A 882 59.61 24.25 -35.22
CA LEU A 882 59.79 22.86 -34.81
C LEU A 882 59.68 21.87 -35.97
N SER A 883 58.71 22.01 -36.87
CA SER A 883 58.59 21.09 -38.02
C SER A 883 59.81 21.17 -38.93
N ARG A 884 60.34 22.38 -39.14
CA ARG A 884 61.60 22.61 -39.87
C ARG A 884 62.79 21.95 -39.16
N TYR A 885 62.88 22.07 -37.84
CA TYR A 885 63.91 21.41 -37.04
C TYR A 885 63.81 19.87 -37.07
N VAL A 886 62.60 19.30 -36.97
CA VAL A 886 62.39 17.85 -37.11
C VAL A 886 62.77 17.37 -38.51
N SER A 887 62.50 18.16 -39.54
CA SER A 887 62.88 17.86 -40.93
C SER A 887 64.41 17.85 -41.08
N LEU A 888 65.11 18.78 -40.42
CA LEU A 888 66.57 18.78 -40.31
C LEU A 888 67.11 17.52 -39.62
N LEU A 889 66.50 17.10 -38.50
CA LEU A 889 66.88 15.84 -37.81
C LEU A 889 66.69 14.61 -38.70
N ASN A 890 65.57 14.53 -39.44
CA ASN A 890 65.34 13.44 -40.39
C ASN A 890 66.38 13.42 -41.52
N SER A 891 66.73 14.59 -42.06
CA SER A 891 67.78 14.70 -43.08
C SER A 891 69.14 14.22 -42.56
N LEU A 892 69.52 14.62 -41.35
CA LEU A 892 70.78 14.18 -40.72
C LEU A 892 70.77 12.67 -40.44
N ARG A 893 69.65 12.13 -39.97
CA ARG A 893 69.48 10.68 -39.75
C ARG A 893 69.67 9.91 -41.05
N ASP A 894 69.05 10.36 -42.14
CA ASP A 894 69.13 9.70 -43.45
C ASP A 894 70.54 9.77 -44.03
N GLU A 895 71.27 10.86 -43.79
CA GLU A 895 72.69 10.99 -44.17
C GLU A 895 73.59 10.05 -43.35
N ILE A 896 73.37 9.94 -42.04
CA ILE A 896 74.08 8.95 -41.19
C ILE A 896 73.77 7.52 -41.67
N GLN A 897 72.52 7.21 -41.98
CA GLN A 897 72.13 5.89 -42.52
C GLN A 897 72.87 5.58 -43.83
N ARG A 898 72.91 6.53 -44.77
CA ARG A 898 73.64 6.35 -46.04
C ARG A 898 75.13 6.08 -45.81
N LEU A 899 75.77 6.77 -44.87
CA LEU A 899 77.18 6.54 -44.55
C LEU A 899 77.40 5.17 -43.89
N GLU A 900 76.51 4.75 -42.98
CA GLU A 900 76.56 3.43 -42.35
C GLU A 900 76.36 2.29 -43.37
N ASP A 901 75.47 2.48 -44.35
CA ASP A 901 75.23 1.51 -45.43
C ASP A 901 76.47 1.32 -46.32
N LEU A 902 77.32 2.35 -46.44
CA LEU A 902 78.59 2.30 -47.17
C LEU A 902 79.73 1.70 -46.33
N ASN A 903 79.78 1.99 -45.03
CA ASN A 903 80.76 1.44 -44.10
C ASN A 903 80.19 1.40 -42.67
N PRO A 904 80.09 0.21 -42.03
CA PRO A 904 79.58 0.10 -40.65
C PRO A 904 80.37 0.89 -39.59
N ASN A 905 81.64 1.23 -39.85
CA ASN A 905 82.54 1.95 -38.94
C ASN A 905 82.83 3.39 -39.43
N VAL A 906 81.78 4.17 -39.70
CA VAL A 906 81.88 5.57 -40.16
C VAL A 906 82.61 6.45 -39.13
N ASP A 907 83.63 7.19 -39.57
CA ASP A 907 84.23 8.26 -38.75
C ASP A 907 83.27 9.44 -38.63
N ALA A 908 82.96 9.83 -37.39
CA ALA A 908 82.10 10.97 -37.06
C ALA A 908 82.57 12.29 -37.68
N ARG A 909 83.86 12.41 -38.00
CA ARG A 909 84.44 13.59 -38.65
C ARG A 909 83.87 13.86 -40.05
N LEU A 910 83.38 12.84 -40.75
CA LEU A 910 82.76 13.00 -42.08
C LEU A 910 81.44 13.78 -42.03
N MET A 911 80.80 13.84 -40.86
CA MET A 911 79.57 14.60 -40.62
C MET A 911 79.83 16.00 -40.06
N THR A 912 81.10 16.41 -39.87
CA THR A 912 81.45 17.68 -39.19
C THR A 912 80.80 18.88 -39.85
N ASP A 913 80.99 19.07 -41.15
CA ASP A 913 80.47 20.24 -41.88
C ASP A 913 78.93 20.27 -41.87
N ARG A 914 78.29 19.11 -42.01
CA ARG A 914 76.84 18.94 -41.94
C ARG A 914 76.27 19.25 -40.57
N LEU A 915 76.93 18.80 -39.51
CA LEU A 915 76.53 19.09 -38.13
C LEU A 915 76.74 20.57 -37.79
N VAL A 916 77.83 21.20 -38.26
CA VAL A 916 78.08 22.64 -38.12
C VAL A 916 77.00 23.45 -38.84
N ASP A 917 76.63 23.07 -40.06
CA ASP A 917 75.55 23.72 -40.80
C ASP A 917 74.18 23.50 -40.15
N ALA A 918 73.91 22.31 -39.59
CA ALA A 918 72.69 22.05 -38.83
C ALA A 918 72.60 22.90 -37.55
N ILE A 919 73.72 23.13 -36.85
CA ILE A 919 73.79 24.04 -35.69
C ILE A 919 73.47 25.47 -36.14
N ARG A 920 74.03 25.95 -37.26
CA ARG A 920 73.73 27.27 -37.82
C ARG A 920 72.26 27.42 -38.20
N GLN A 921 71.68 26.42 -38.89
CA GLN A 921 70.27 26.43 -39.26
C GLN A 921 69.35 26.43 -38.03
N THR A 922 69.70 25.66 -36.99
CA THR A 922 68.94 25.62 -35.73
C THR A 922 69.02 26.96 -34.98
N GLU A 923 70.18 27.60 -34.93
CA GLU A 923 70.31 28.96 -34.37
C GLU A 923 69.53 30.00 -35.19
N ALA A 924 69.50 29.87 -36.53
CA ALA A 924 68.70 30.73 -37.40
C ALA A 924 67.18 30.57 -37.13
N LEU A 925 66.71 29.35 -36.85
CA LEU A 925 65.32 29.11 -36.43
C LEU A 925 64.98 29.78 -35.09
N LEU A 926 65.96 30.00 -34.20
CA LEU A 926 65.75 30.65 -32.90
C LEU A 926 65.87 32.19 -32.94
N GLN A 927 66.44 32.79 -33.99
CA GLN A 927 66.64 34.24 -34.10
C GLN A 927 65.36 35.09 -33.94
N PRO A 928 64.20 34.72 -34.51
CA PRO A 928 62.98 35.54 -34.42
C PRO A 928 62.33 35.58 -33.03
N TYR A 929 62.80 34.75 -32.09
CA TYR A 929 62.20 34.57 -30.78
C TYR A 929 62.88 35.45 -29.72
N ASP A 930 62.23 35.63 -28.57
CA ASP A 930 62.79 36.41 -27.46
C ASP A 930 63.91 35.66 -26.70
N GLU A 931 64.67 36.38 -25.88
CA GLU A 931 65.81 35.81 -25.14
C GLU A 931 65.39 34.66 -24.21
N ARG A 932 64.15 34.69 -23.69
CA ARG A 932 63.63 33.60 -22.87
C ARG A 932 63.40 32.34 -23.68
N ALA A 933 62.68 32.43 -24.79
CA ALA A 933 62.46 31.28 -25.68
C ALA A 933 63.79 30.71 -26.16
N LYS A 934 64.76 31.57 -26.53
CA LYS A 934 66.13 31.13 -26.87
C LYS A 934 66.78 30.37 -25.72
N THR A 935 66.72 30.90 -24.49
CA THR A 935 67.33 30.26 -23.31
C THR A 935 66.72 28.89 -23.00
N LEU A 936 65.39 28.77 -23.08
CA LEU A 936 64.67 27.53 -22.76
C LEU A 936 64.81 26.48 -23.87
N LEU A 937 64.80 26.88 -25.14
CA LEU A 937 64.80 25.95 -26.27
C LEU A 937 66.21 25.54 -26.72
N ARG A 938 67.22 26.41 -26.55
CA ARG A 938 68.58 26.15 -27.06
C ARG A 938 69.20 24.84 -26.53
N PRO A 939 69.13 24.49 -25.23
CA PRO A 939 69.66 23.21 -24.73
C PRO A 939 68.93 21.99 -25.30
N LEU A 940 67.63 22.11 -25.55
CA LEU A 940 66.83 21.05 -26.14
C LEU A 940 67.20 20.84 -27.61
N LEU A 941 67.46 21.92 -28.36
CA LEU A 941 67.65 21.86 -29.81
C LEU A 941 69.12 21.69 -30.25
N LEU A 942 70.08 22.23 -29.49
CA LEU A 942 71.50 22.16 -29.87
C LEU A 942 72.23 20.94 -29.32
N ASN A 943 71.91 20.47 -28.11
CA ASN A 943 72.57 19.30 -27.54
C ASN A 943 72.48 18.04 -28.42
N PRO A 944 71.34 17.72 -29.09
CA PRO A 944 71.27 16.59 -30.01
C PRO A 944 72.28 16.68 -31.16
N LEU A 945 72.64 17.90 -31.59
CA LEU A 945 73.55 18.13 -32.72
C LEU A 945 75.03 18.09 -32.31
N GLN A 946 75.33 18.09 -31.01
CA GLN A 946 76.69 18.07 -30.47
C GLN A 946 77.22 16.64 -30.34
N VAL A 947 77.53 16.00 -31.47
CA VAL A 947 78.14 14.67 -31.49
C VAL A 947 79.56 14.75 -30.96
N VAL A 948 79.82 14.15 -29.79
CA VAL A 948 81.11 14.25 -29.08
C VAL A 948 82.28 13.74 -29.93
N ALA A 949 82.09 12.60 -30.61
CA ALA A 949 83.11 12.01 -31.48
C ALA A 949 83.50 12.87 -32.69
N ALA A 950 82.64 13.79 -33.15
CA ALA A 950 82.91 14.65 -34.31
C ALA A 950 83.87 15.82 -34.01
N ARG A 951 84.21 16.07 -32.73
CA ARG A 951 85.13 17.16 -32.29
C ARG A 951 84.74 18.53 -32.86
N LEU A 952 83.45 18.85 -32.77
CA LEU A 952 82.92 20.13 -33.25
C LEU A 952 83.52 21.31 -32.47
N PRO A 953 83.73 22.47 -33.13
CA PRO A 953 84.14 23.70 -32.43
C PRO A 953 83.07 24.11 -31.40
N PRO A 954 83.45 24.85 -30.33
CA PRO A 954 82.51 25.23 -29.29
C PRO A 954 81.34 26.02 -29.88
N PRO A 955 80.09 25.77 -29.46
CA PRO A 955 78.89 26.32 -30.11
C PRO A 955 78.93 27.84 -30.25
N ALA A 956 79.50 28.57 -29.28
CA ALA A 956 79.66 30.02 -29.31
C ALA A 956 80.52 30.56 -30.47
N SER A 957 81.41 29.73 -31.05
CA SER A 957 82.26 30.11 -32.19
C SER A 957 81.57 29.92 -33.55
N VAL A 958 80.55 29.06 -33.61
CA VAL A 958 79.79 28.73 -34.82
C VAL A 958 78.62 29.71 -35.03
N SER A 959 78.10 30.31 -33.96
CA SER A 959 76.93 31.20 -33.95
C SER A 959 77.19 32.63 -34.46
N ARG A 960 78.41 33.01 -34.85
CA ARG A 960 78.68 34.33 -35.47
C ARG A 960 78.27 34.32 -36.93
N VAL A 961 77.07 34.80 -37.24
CA VAL A 961 76.68 35.16 -38.60
C VAL A 961 77.51 36.39 -39.02
N PRO A 962 78.11 36.44 -40.23
CA PRO A 962 78.78 37.66 -40.70
C PRO A 962 77.72 38.74 -40.89
N THR A 963 77.87 39.88 -40.21
CA THR A 963 77.17 41.11 -40.58
C THR A 963 77.59 41.49 -41.99
N ALA A 964 76.64 41.49 -42.93
CA ALA A 964 76.86 42.04 -44.27
C ALA A 964 77.34 43.50 -44.16
N PRO A 965 78.32 43.94 -44.97
CA PRO A 965 78.78 45.32 -44.93
C PRO A 965 77.66 46.23 -45.44
N ALA A 966 77.47 47.35 -44.73
CA ALA A 966 76.58 48.42 -45.16
C ALA A 966 77.01 48.92 -46.55
N ALA A 967 76.17 48.69 -47.56
CA ALA A 967 76.31 49.31 -48.87
C ALA A 967 75.86 50.77 -48.75
N GLY A 968 76.80 51.69 -49.00
CA GLY A 968 76.54 53.12 -49.06
C GLY A 968 75.87 53.57 -50.36
N THR A 969 75.07 54.62 -50.18
CA THR A 969 74.77 55.76 -51.09
C THR A 969 74.02 55.52 -52.40
N ARG A 970 72.74 55.95 -52.45
CA ARG A 970 72.36 57.30 -52.92
C ARG A 970 71.04 57.74 -52.30
#